data_AF-A0A0V0Y7M6-F1
#
_entry.id   AF-A0A0V0Y7M6-F1
#
_cell.length_a   1.000
_cell.length_b   1.000
_cell.length_c   1.000
_cell.angle_alpha   90.00
_cell.angle_beta   90.00
_cell.angle_gamma   90.00
#
_symmetry.space_group_name_H-M   'P 1'
#
loop_
_entity.id
_entity.type
_entity.pdbx_description
1 polymer ?
#
loop_
_entity_poly.entity_id
_entity_poly.type
_entity_poly.pdbx_seq_one_letter_code
_entity_poly.pdbx_strand_id
1 'polypeptide(L)'
;MVLLRLCHDEVSSYGKLFQVIRLHKQNFTKSAYLKEQVHTGDKVQIKNGILYNELSVGVPKEISKEQRVAVTPNVAQTLVKKGFQVNMEKDAGLLAKFSNDDYLNVGAKIASKEEAFGSDIVLKVRAPLENEVEKFKSNSTLISFLYPAQNEHILKLLAKKKMTVFAMDCIPRISRAQVFDALSSMANIAGYKAVIEAANHFGRFFTGQITAAGKVPPAKVLVIGGGVAGLAAIGTAKNMGAIVRGFDTRSAVKEQVQSLGAEFLEINIKESGEGVGGYAKEMSKEYIEAEMQLFAKQCKDIDILITTALIPGKPAPKLFTKQMIQSMKPGSVVVDLASEAGGNVETTHPGELYVSDNGVIHIGYTDFPSRLPTTSSMLYANNISKFLLSLGDKEHFFVDLNDDVTRGAIILDKGSMMWPPPKIEDPSPAVQQPKVEVKELPKEPNYFMETLKNAGLYTSGFGSIVGLGLIAPNAAFSTMCTTFGLAGIVGYHTVWGVTPALHSPLMSVTNAISGITAAGGLLLMGGNYLPSTIPQSLAALACFISSINIGGGFLITQRMLDMFKRSTDPPEYNYLYLMPAAVFLGGYGYGLYGNYNEIHSLCYLGSSLACVGALAGLSSQKTCRLGNALGMIGVAGALVSTIGNLNPSQQLLAQMLSCMGVGGAIGLGIAKRIEVTNLPQLVAAFHSFVGVAAMLTCVANFMVDHEHFIIDPSLAVNKCALFLGTFIGGVFWIVLLFCCRAVMLLTLLLLWEMLPH
;
A
#
# COMPACT_ATOMS: atom_id res chain seq x y z
N MET A 1 -4.03 -47.36 27.18
CA MET A 1 -3.25 -47.18 28.44
C MET A 1 -1.93 -46.43 28.24
N VAL A 2 -1.24 -46.54 27.10
CA VAL A 2 -0.02 -45.74 26.79
C VAL A 2 -0.34 -44.26 26.49
N LEU A 3 -1.48 -43.95 25.83
CA LEU A 3 -1.95 -42.56 25.66
C LEU A 3 -2.38 -41.86 26.96
N LEU A 4 -2.81 -42.61 27.98
CA LEU A 4 -3.18 -42.06 29.29
C LEU A 4 -1.94 -41.74 30.15
N ARG A 5 -0.78 -42.37 29.89
CA ARG A 5 0.50 -42.01 30.52
C ARG A 5 1.10 -40.75 29.91
N LEU A 6 0.96 -40.54 28.61
CA LEU A 6 1.43 -39.31 27.94
C LEU A 6 0.62 -38.06 28.37
N CYS A 7 -0.69 -38.20 28.63
CA CYS A 7 -1.48 -37.09 29.19
C CYS A 7 -1.18 -36.77 30.66
N HIS A 8 -0.66 -37.73 31.46
CA HIS A 8 -0.39 -37.48 32.88
C HIS A 8 0.98 -36.78 33.10
N ASP A 9 1.94 -37.01 32.20
CA ASP A 9 3.27 -36.40 32.26
C ASP A 9 3.29 -34.95 31.72
N GLU A 10 2.41 -34.59 30.77
CA GLU A 10 2.28 -33.20 30.31
C GLU A 10 1.55 -32.29 31.32
N VAL A 11 0.58 -32.80 32.08
CA VAL A 11 -0.15 -32.00 33.09
C VAL A 11 0.72 -31.69 34.33
N SER A 12 1.72 -32.53 34.64
CA SER A 12 2.70 -32.27 35.71
C SER A 12 3.70 -31.14 35.37
N SER A 13 3.98 -30.94 34.08
CA SER A 13 4.96 -29.95 33.60
C SER A 13 4.45 -28.50 33.72
N TYR A 14 3.13 -28.27 33.63
CA TYR A 14 2.53 -26.94 33.78
C TYR A 14 2.46 -26.45 35.23
N GLY A 15 2.46 -27.34 36.23
CA GLY A 15 2.54 -26.96 37.64
C GLY A 15 3.88 -26.30 38.01
N LYS A 16 4.98 -26.76 37.39
CA LYS A 16 6.32 -26.17 37.57
C LYS A 16 6.47 -24.83 36.84
N LEU A 17 5.83 -24.65 35.69
CA LEU A 17 5.84 -23.37 34.96
C LEU A 17 5.13 -22.25 35.75
N PHE A 18 4.00 -22.55 36.41
CA PHE A 18 3.32 -21.60 37.28
C PHE A 18 4.11 -21.27 38.56
N GLN A 19 4.89 -22.21 39.10
CA GLN A 19 5.78 -21.95 40.25
C GLN A 19 7.00 -21.09 39.85
N VAL A 20 7.57 -21.30 38.65
CA VAL A 20 8.68 -20.48 38.12
C VAL A 20 8.23 -19.05 37.83
N ILE A 21 7.01 -18.84 37.33
CA ILE A 21 6.44 -17.51 37.09
C ILE A 21 6.09 -16.78 38.41
N ARG A 22 5.64 -17.50 39.45
CA ARG A 22 5.39 -16.90 40.78
C ARG A 22 6.68 -16.58 41.54
N LEU A 23 7.73 -17.39 41.41
CA LEU A 23 9.06 -17.13 41.99
C LEU A 23 9.82 -16.01 41.25
N HIS A 24 9.61 -15.84 39.94
CA HIS A 24 10.21 -14.72 39.20
C HIS A 24 9.61 -13.35 39.59
N LYS A 25 8.36 -13.29 40.06
CA LYS A 25 7.74 -12.04 40.52
C LYS A 25 8.28 -11.54 41.87
N GLN A 26 8.81 -12.44 42.72
CA GLN A 26 9.44 -12.06 44.00
C GLN A 26 10.93 -11.73 43.90
N ASN A 27 11.63 -12.21 42.85
CA ASN A 27 13.04 -11.90 42.62
C ASN A 27 13.26 -10.66 41.72
N PHE A 28 12.26 -10.26 40.93
CA PHE A 28 12.35 -9.04 40.11
C PHE A 28 12.31 -7.72 40.91
N THR A 29 11.86 -7.75 42.17
CA THR A 29 11.83 -6.56 43.05
C THR A 29 13.04 -6.43 43.97
N LYS A 30 14.02 -7.35 43.89
CA LYS A 30 15.21 -7.37 44.75
C LYS A 30 16.55 -7.46 44.01
N SER A 31 16.57 -7.29 42.69
CA SER A 31 17.84 -7.19 41.95
C SER A 31 18.53 -5.86 42.25
N ALA A 32 19.73 -5.92 42.84
CA ALA A 32 20.61 -4.77 43.07
C ALA A 32 21.00 -4.03 41.77
N TYR A 33 20.85 -4.70 40.62
CA TYR A 33 21.13 -4.16 39.28
C TYR A 33 20.12 -3.08 38.83
N LEU A 34 18.90 -3.09 39.38
CA LEU A 34 17.86 -2.08 39.09
C LEU A 34 17.86 -0.91 40.09
N LYS A 35 18.65 -0.98 41.18
CA LYS A 35 18.80 0.14 42.13
C LYS A 35 19.87 1.15 41.72
N GLU A 36 20.77 0.79 40.80
CA GLU A 36 21.79 1.71 40.28
C GLU A 36 21.33 2.56 39.07
N GLN A 37 20.19 2.26 38.46
CA GLN A 37 19.61 3.09 37.37
C GLN A 37 18.45 4.01 37.79
N VAL A 38 18.17 4.15 39.10
CA VAL A 38 17.14 5.07 39.62
C VAL A 38 17.75 6.26 40.39
N HIS A 39 19.07 6.44 40.30
CA HIS A 39 19.78 7.60 40.87
C HIS A 39 20.64 8.33 39.82
N THR A 40 20.01 8.68 38.71
CA THR A 40 20.32 9.91 37.98
C THR A 40 19.00 10.58 37.67
N GLY A 41 18.48 11.30 38.67
CA GLY A 41 17.56 12.39 38.39
C GLY A 41 18.31 13.38 37.53
N ASP A 42 18.19 13.23 36.21
CA ASP A 42 18.51 14.31 35.29
C ASP A 42 17.71 15.51 35.76
N LYS A 43 18.43 16.50 36.28
CA LYS A 43 17.90 17.84 36.44
C LYS A 43 17.31 18.19 35.09
N VAL A 44 15.98 18.31 35.02
CA VAL A 44 15.31 18.97 33.92
C VAL A 44 15.92 20.37 33.86
N GLN A 45 16.89 20.57 32.98
CA GLN A 45 17.33 21.89 32.59
C GLN A 45 16.08 22.56 32.03
N ILE A 46 15.58 23.56 32.74
CA ILE A 46 14.62 24.51 32.21
C ILE A 46 15.30 25.11 30.98
N LYS A 47 14.93 24.66 29.77
CA LYS A 47 15.46 25.21 28.53
C LYS A 47 14.91 26.62 28.40
N ASN A 48 15.78 27.61 28.59
CA ASN A 48 15.50 29.05 28.45
C ASN A 48 15.17 29.42 27.00
N GLY A 49 13.95 29.11 26.53
CA GLY A 49 13.45 29.56 25.23
C GLY A 49 12.44 30.70 25.38
N ILE A 50 12.29 31.51 24.33
CA ILE A 50 11.27 32.57 24.25
C ILE A 50 9.97 31.93 23.76
N LEU A 51 8.82 32.26 24.36
CA LEU A 51 7.53 31.73 23.92
C LEU A 51 7.18 32.23 22.52
N TYR A 52 6.57 31.39 21.68
CA TYR A 52 6.15 31.80 20.33
C TYR A 52 5.21 33.00 20.31
N ASN A 53 4.37 33.16 21.34
CA ASN A 53 3.44 34.29 21.49
C ASN A 53 4.14 35.65 21.67
N GLU A 54 5.38 35.64 22.11
CA GLU A 54 6.20 36.84 22.32
C GLU A 54 7.02 37.21 21.08
N LEU A 55 6.99 36.38 20.03
CA LEU A 55 7.79 36.54 18.82
C LEU A 55 6.94 36.96 17.63
N SER A 56 7.47 37.93 16.89
CA SER A 56 6.93 38.36 15.60
C SER A 56 7.71 37.74 14.44
N VAL A 57 6.98 37.22 13.44
CA VAL A 57 7.51 36.68 12.19
C VAL A 57 7.18 37.64 11.06
N GLY A 58 8.19 38.26 10.46
CA GLY A 58 8.09 39.18 9.35
C GLY A 58 8.33 38.51 8.01
N VAL A 59 7.49 38.81 7.03
CA VAL A 59 7.61 38.31 5.65
C VAL A 59 7.60 39.50 4.70
N PRO A 60 8.78 40.05 4.37
CA PRO A 60 8.89 41.16 3.44
C PRO A 60 8.64 40.70 2.00
N LYS A 61 8.27 41.66 1.16
CA LYS A 61 8.10 41.46 -0.28
C LYS A 61 9.47 41.32 -0.94
N GLU A 62 9.63 40.29 -1.77
CA GLU A 62 10.85 40.13 -2.54
C GLU A 62 11.01 41.22 -3.59
N ILE A 63 12.26 41.65 -3.79
CA ILE A 63 12.66 42.66 -4.76
C ILE A 63 13.40 41.93 -5.90
N SER A 64 13.42 42.52 -7.11
CA SER A 64 14.18 42.02 -8.28
C SER A 64 13.58 40.78 -8.97
N LYS A 65 12.61 40.99 -9.89
CA LYS A 65 11.98 39.97 -10.79
C LYS A 65 11.57 38.63 -10.12
N GLU A 66 11.57 38.58 -8.79
CA GLU A 66 11.24 37.45 -7.95
C GLU A 66 9.74 37.47 -7.67
N GLN A 67 9.08 36.39 -8.03
CA GLN A 67 7.63 36.26 -7.92
C GLN A 67 7.21 35.38 -6.74
N ARG A 68 8.16 34.69 -6.10
CA ARG A 68 7.91 33.85 -4.92
C ARG A 68 7.75 34.67 -3.65
N VAL A 69 7.10 34.08 -2.66
CA VAL A 69 6.97 34.60 -1.29
C VAL A 69 7.40 33.53 -0.29
N ALA A 70 8.04 33.95 0.81
CA ALA A 70 8.59 33.01 1.80
C ALA A 70 7.52 32.26 2.59
N VAL A 71 6.32 32.84 2.74
CA VAL A 71 5.20 32.27 3.50
C VAL A 71 3.91 32.36 2.69
N THR A 72 3.20 31.24 2.58
CA THR A 72 1.87 31.16 1.97
C THR A 72 0.77 31.27 3.04
N PRO A 73 -0.49 31.57 2.68
CA PRO A 73 -1.59 31.65 3.66
C PRO A 73 -1.75 30.39 4.53
N ASN A 74 -1.55 29.19 3.97
CA ASN A 74 -1.61 27.93 4.72
C ASN A 74 -0.53 27.84 5.81
N VAL A 75 0.69 28.30 5.49
CA VAL A 75 1.80 28.30 6.44
C VAL A 75 1.63 29.44 7.46
N ALA A 76 1.15 30.61 7.03
CA ALA A 76 0.79 31.70 7.93
C ALA A 76 -0.24 31.24 8.96
N GLN A 77 -1.30 30.54 8.53
CA GLN A 77 -2.27 29.93 9.44
C GLN A 77 -1.62 28.99 10.45
N THR A 78 -0.65 28.19 10.02
CA THR A 78 0.07 27.25 10.89
C THR A 78 0.91 28.00 11.93
N LEU A 79 1.62 29.06 11.53
CA LEU A 79 2.44 29.87 12.43
C LEU A 79 1.57 30.64 13.44
N VAL A 80 0.45 31.22 13.00
CA VAL A 80 -0.53 31.88 13.88
C VAL A 80 -1.12 30.89 14.88
N LYS A 81 -1.53 29.69 14.45
CA LYS A 81 -2.02 28.63 15.35
C LYS A 81 -0.98 28.17 16.37
N LYS A 82 0.30 28.28 16.05
CA LYS A 82 1.41 27.96 16.96
C LYS A 82 1.77 29.09 17.92
N GLY A 83 1.23 30.30 17.71
CA GLY A 83 1.39 31.44 18.61
C GLY A 83 2.11 32.65 18.02
N PHE A 84 2.78 32.52 16.86
CA PHE A 84 3.55 33.62 16.29
C PHE A 84 2.66 34.75 15.78
N GLN A 85 3.11 35.99 15.96
CA GLN A 85 2.51 37.16 15.30
C GLN A 85 3.09 37.29 13.88
N VAL A 86 2.32 36.93 12.85
CA VAL A 86 2.79 36.95 11.46
C VAL A 86 2.51 38.29 10.79
N ASN A 87 3.55 39.05 10.47
CA ASN A 87 3.52 40.35 9.81
C ASN A 87 3.92 40.21 8.33
N MET A 88 2.95 40.30 7.44
CA MET A 88 3.15 40.24 5.99
C MET A 88 3.29 41.65 5.42
N GLU A 89 4.35 41.94 4.65
CA GLU A 89 4.40 43.20 3.89
C GLU A 89 3.25 43.24 2.88
N LYS A 90 2.64 44.43 2.71
CA LYS A 90 1.60 44.65 1.72
C LYS A 90 2.02 44.16 0.32
N ASP A 91 1.17 43.36 -0.29
CA ASP A 91 1.36 42.79 -1.63
C ASP A 91 2.59 41.85 -1.77
N ALA A 92 3.10 41.29 -0.66
CA ALA A 92 4.22 40.35 -0.69
C ALA A 92 3.90 39.06 -1.48
N GLY A 93 2.68 38.54 -1.35
CA GLY A 93 2.23 37.30 -2.03
C GLY A 93 1.59 37.51 -3.41
N LEU A 94 1.41 38.76 -3.86
CA LEU A 94 0.55 39.07 -5.01
C LEU A 94 1.04 38.41 -6.31
N LEU A 95 2.36 38.40 -6.54
CA LEU A 95 2.97 37.77 -7.72
C LEU A 95 2.87 36.23 -7.68
N ALA A 96 2.83 35.64 -6.48
CA ALA A 96 2.56 34.22 -6.26
C ALA A 96 1.07 33.86 -6.25
N LYS A 97 0.18 34.82 -6.60
CA LYS A 97 -1.29 34.67 -6.61
C LYS A 97 -1.93 34.50 -5.24
N PHE A 98 -1.32 35.06 -4.20
CA PHE A 98 -1.92 35.20 -2.87
C PHE A 98 -2.26 36.67 -2.60
N SER A 99 -3.53 36.97 -2.38
CA SER A 99 -4.00 38.32 -2.06
C SER A 99 -3.71 38.69 -0.60
N ASN A 100 -3.74 39.99 -0.27
CA ASN A 100 -3.62 40.43 1.12
C ASN A 100 -4.78 39.89 1.99
N ASP A 101 -5.97 39.76 1.40
CA ASP A 101 -7.15 39.24 2.10
C ASP A 101 -6.98 37.76 2.49
N ASP A 102 -6.29 36.97 1.65
CA ASP A 102 -5.97 35.57 1.99
C ASP A 102 -5.14 35.46 3.27
N TYR A 103 -4.23 36.41 3.51
CA TYR A 103 -3.42 36.47 4.73
C TYR A 103 -4.21 37.00 5.93
N LEU A 104 -5.07 38.01 5.73
CA LEU A 104 -5.96 38.52 6.78
C LEU A 104 -6.92 37.44 7.28
N ASN A 105 -7.50 36.65 6.37
CA ASN A 105 -8.45 35.58 6.68
C ASN A 105 -7.87 34.45 7.54
N VAL A 106 -6.54 34.29 7.54
CA VAL A 106 -5.85 33.27 8.35
C VAL A 106 -5.22 33.83 9.64
N GLY A 107 -5.49 35.10 9.95
CA GLY A 107 -5.04 35.77 11.17
C GLY A 107 -3.64 36.39 11.09
N ALA A 108 -3.05 36.51 9.89
CA ALA A 108 -1.83 37.30 9.70
C ALA A 108 -2.17 38.80 9.58
N LYS A 109 -1.23 39.66 9.97
CA LYS A 109 -1.36 41.12 9.88
C LYS A 109 -0.69 41.63 8.62
N ILE A 110 -1.38 42.48 7.86
CA ILE A 110 -0.75 43.25 6.77
C ILE A 110 -0.03 44.45 7.39
N ALA A 111 1.27 44.54 7.13
CA ALA A 111 2.21 45.46 7.74
C ALA A 111 2.93 46.31 6.69
N SER A 112 3.53 47.42 7.13
CA SER A 112 4.44 48.21 6.28
C SER A 112 5.75 47.45 6.03
N LYS A 113 6.54 47.92 5.06
CA LYS A 113 7.85 47.33 4.78
C LYS A 113 8.75 47.39 6.02
N GLU A 114 8.76 48.52 6.71
CA GLU A 114 9.57 48.73 7.91
C GLU A 114 9.14 47.79 9.06
N GLU A 115 7.84 47.56 9.22
CA GLU A 115 7.31 46.63 10.23
C GLU A 115 7.64 45.17 9.91
N ALA A 116 7.58 44.75 8.64
CA ALA A 116 7.94 43.39 8.23
C ALA A 116 9.43 43.11 8.48
N PHE A 117 10.33 44.04 8.13
CA PHE A 117 11.77 43.90 8.44
C PHE A 117 12.10 44.08 9.93
N GLY A 118 11.28 44.82 10.67
CA GLY A 118 11.45 45.08 12.10
C GLY A 118 11.00 43.95 13.04
N SER A 119 10.55 42.81 12.49
CA SER A 119 10.09 41.64 13.26
C SER A 119 11.27 40.87 13.89
N ASP A 120 10.99 40.05 14.92
CA ASP A 120 12.03 39.29 15.64
C ASP A 120 12.65 38.19 14.77
N ILE A 121 11.84 37.59 13.90
CA ILE A 121 12.24 36.58 12.93
C ILE A 121 11.80 37.07 11.55
N VAL A 122 12.71 37.14 10.59
CA VAL A 122 12.40 37.51 9.21
C VAL A 122 12.62 36.32 8.29
N LEU A 123 11.58 35.97 7.54
CA LEU A 123 11.60 34.87 6.57
C LEU A 123 11.63 35.46 5.16
N LYS A 124 12.71 35.20 4.43
CA LYS A 124 12.90 35.64 3.04
C LYS A 124 13.20 34.46 2.12
N VAL A 125 13.00 34.67 0.82
CA VAL A 125 13.42 33.72 -0.20
C VAL A 125 14.88 33.96 -0.53
N ARG A 126 15.23 35.15 -1.03
CA ARG A 126 16.62 35.48 -1.42
C ARG A 126 17.38 36.17 -0.29
N ALA A 127 18.70 36.25 -0.46
CA ALA A 127 19.57 37.02 0.41
C ALA A 127 19.11 38.49 0.43
N PRO A 128 19.19 39.17 1.58
CA PRO A 128 18.87 40.59 1.65
C PRO A 128 19.87 41.41 0.84
N LEU A 129 19.37 42.43 0.15
CA LEU A 129 20.19 43.43 -0.51
C LEU A 129 20.83 44.38 0.51
N GLU A 130 21.91 45.06 0.15
CA GLU A 130 22.61 45.99 1.06
C GLU A 130 21.70 47.05 1.68
N ASN A 131 20.76 47.58 0.89
CA ASN A 131 19.76 48.56 1.34
C ASN A 131 18.66 47.98 2.26
N GLU A 132 18.47 46.66 2.25
CA GLU A 132 17.54 45.96 3.15
C GLU A 132 18.20 45.69 4.50
N VAL A 133 19.54 45.54 4.56
CA VAL A 133 20.25 45.18 5.79
C VAL A 133 19.99 46.19 6.91
N GLU A 134 19.93 47.49 6.59
CA GLU A 134 19.68 48.55 7.57
C GLU A 134 18.32 48.45 8.26
N LYS A 135 17.32 47.85 7.60
CA LYS A 135 15.94 47.76 8.08
C LYS A 135 15.72 46.68 9.14
N PHE A 136 16.62 45.70 9.25
CA PHE A 136 16.50 44.67 10.28
C PHE A 136 16.68 45.24 11.69
N LYS A 137 15.85 44.76 12.60
CA LYS A 137 16.01 44.97 14.06
C LYS A 137 17.33 44.35 14.54
N SER A 138 18.05 45.03 15.42
CA SER A 138 19.26 44.47 16.04
C SER A 138 18.93 43.21 16.86
N ASN A 139 19.78 42.20 16.81
CA ASN A 139 19.55 40.87 17.43
C ASN A 139 18.34 40.08 16.89
N SER A 140 17.84 40.40 15.68
CA SER A 140 16.80 39.59 15.01
C SER A 140 17.38 38.33 14.35
N THR A 141 16.49 37.40 13.99
CA THR A 141 16.80 36.16 13.27
C THR A 141 16.41 36.27 11.80
N LEU A 142 17.30 35.91 10.88
CA LEU A 142 17.00 35.83 9.44
C LEU A 142 17.09 34.38 8.96
N ILE A 143 16.08 33.93 8.19
CA ILE A 143 16.12 32.65 7.48
C ILE A 143 15.85 32.91 6.00
N SER A 144 16.82 32.60 5.14
CA SER A 144 16.74 32.80 3.68
C SER A 144 17.78 31.96 2.93
N PHE A 145 17.74 31.94 1.60
CA PHE A 145 18.94 31.57 0.83
C PHE A 145 19.99 32.66 0.96
N LEU A 146 21.23 32.29 1.29
CA LEU A 146 22.28 33.26 1.59
C LEU A 146 23.55 33.05 0.77
N TYR A 147 23.89 31.81 0.41
CA TYR A 147 25.10 31.48 -0.35
C TYR A 147 26.36 32.14 0.26
N PRO A 148 26.75 31.73 1.49
CA PRO A 148 27.72 32.46 2.31
C PRO A 148 29.12 32.57 1.66
N ALA A 149 29.51 31.60 0.84
CA ALA A 149 30.79 31.62 0.12
C ALA A 149 30.85 32.73 -0.96
N GLN A 150 29.72 33.13 -1.52
CA GLN A 150 29.63 34.15 -2.57
C GLN A 150 29.33 35.53 -1.99
N ASN A 151 28.67 35.61 -0.83
CA ASN A 151 28.07 36.84 -0.29
C ASN A 151 28.73 37.33 1.02
N GLU A 152 30.06 37.23 1.14
CA GLU A 152 30.79 37.65 2.35
C GLU A 152 30.51 39.11 2.80
N HIS A 153 30.27 40.02 1.85
CA HIS A 153 30.00 41.43 2.13
C HIS A 153 28.68 41.62 2.91
N ILE A 154 27.61 40.93 2.50
CA ILE A 154 26.31 40.94 3.19
C ILE A 154 26.44 40.35 4.60
N LEU A 155 27.21 39.26 4.75
CA LEU A 155 27.44 38.63 6.05
C LEU A 155 28.10 39.60 7.05
N LYS A 156 29.10 40.38 6.61
CA LYS A 156 29.76 41.38 7.46
C LYS A 156 28.80 42.48 7.92
N LEU A 157 27.84 42.89 7.07
CA LEU A 157 26.82 43.88 7.44
C LEU A 157 25.80 43.30 8.45
N LEU A 158 25.35 42.06 8.24
CA LEU A 158 24.45 41.35 9.16
C LEU A 158 25.13 41.09 10.52
N ALA A 159 26.43 40.77 10.52
CA ALA A 159 27.22 40.56 11.73
C ALA A 159 27.31 41.83 12.59
N LYS A 160 27.47 43.01 11.98
CA LYS A 160 27.46 44.30 12.69
C LYS A 160 26.16 44.57 13.45
N LYS A 161 25.03 44.05 12.96
CA LYS A 161 23.71 44.14 13.61
C LYS A 161 23.47 43.06 14.68
N LYS A 162 24.47 42.22 14.98
CA LYS A 162 24.40 41.12 15.93
C LYS A 162 23.24 40.15 15.65
N MET A 163 22.92 39.95 14.38
CA MET A 163 21.83 39.06 13.97
C MET A 163 22.23 37.58 14.08
N THR A 164 21.22 36.73 14.26
CA THR A 164 21.34 35.29 14.06
C THR A 164 20.83 34.95 12.66
N VAL A 165 21.61 34.24 11.85
CA VAL A 165 21.28 34.03 10.43
C VAL A 165 21.42 32.56 10.08
N PHE A 166 20.35 32.00 9.51
CA PHE A 166 20.31 30.65 8.97
C PHE A 166 20.20 30.68 7.44
N ALA A 167 21.00 29.85 6.79
CA ALA A 167 21.03 29.72 5.34
C ALA A 167 20.32 28.43 4.90
N MET A 168 19.23 28.56 4.15
CA MET A 168 18.48 27.42 3.62
C MET A 168 19.30 26.59 2.62
N ASP A 169 20.30 27.18 1.98
CA ASP A 169 21.27 26.48 1.10
C ASP A 169 22.31 25.65 1.87
N CYS A 170 22.50 25.91 3.17
CA CYS A 170 23.47 25.21 4.02
C CYS A 170 22.85 24.10 4.89
N ILE A 171 21.56 23.80 4.69
CA ILE A 171 20.90 22.69 5.40
C ILE A 171 21.60 21.37 5.04
N PRO A 172 22.08 20.59 6.02
CA PRO A 172 22.81 19.36 5.75
C PRO A 172 21.88 18.31 5.13
N ARG A 173 22.40 17.53 4.18
CA ARG A 173 21.66 16.46 3.48
C ARG A 173 21.62 15.17 4.31
N ILE A 174 20.98 15.22 5.47
CA ILE A 174 20.72 14.06 6.34
C ILE A 174 19.24 13.67 6.30
N SER A 175 18.90 12.41 6.60
CA SER A 175 17.54 11.88 6.48
C SER A 175 16.48 12.71 7.22
N ARG A 176 16.78 13.20 8.43
CA ARG A 176 15.87 14.07 9.20
C ARG A 176 15.65 15.44 8.54
N ALA A 177 16.63 15.95 7.81
CA ALA A 177 16.61 17.29 7.23
C ALA A 177 16.00 17.36 5.83
N GLN A 178 15.64 16.22 5.21
CA GLN A 178 15.04 16.19 3.87
C GLN A 178 13.77 17.04 3.76
N VAL A 179 12.98 17.13 4.84
CA VAL A 179 11.77 17.97 4.88
C VAL A 179 12.06 19.48 4.88
N PHE A 180 13.29 19.88 5.20
CA PHE A 180 13.76 21.26 5.21
C PHE A 180 14.55 21.63 3.94
N ASP A 181 14.92 20.66 3.11
CA ASP A 181 15.76 20.87 1.93
C ASP A 181 15.03 21.70 0.85
N ALA A 182 15.28 23.00 0.90
CA ALA A 182 14.72 23.95 -0.05
C ALA A 182 15.37 23.85 -1.45
N LEU A 183 16.64 23.43 -1.54
CA LEU A 183 17.33 23.28 -2.83
C LEU A 183 16.70 22.14 -3.63
N SER A 184 16.38 21.02 -3.00
CA SER A 184 15.67 19.91 -3.65
C SER A 184 14.27 20.31 -4.11
N SER A 185 13.52 21.06 -3.30
CA SER A 185 12.22 21.62 -3.71
C SER A 185 12.33 22.52 -4.94
N MET A 186 13.28 23.44 -4.96
CA MET A 186 13.47 24.37 -6.08
C MET A 186 13.99 23.66 -7.34
N ALA A 187 14.89 22.68 -7.17
CA ALA A 187 15.41 21.87 -8.27
C ALA A 187 14.30 21.06 -8.95
N ASN A 188 13.40 20.43 -8.18
CA ASN A 188 12.25 19.70 -8.72
C ASN A 188 11.38 20.61 -9.60
N ILE A 189 11.02 21.79 -9.08
CA ILE A 189 10.22 22.76 -9.83
C ILE A 189 10.95 23.26 -11.07
N ALA A 190 12.25 23.53 -10.97
CA ALA A 190 13.05 23.96 -12.11
C ALA A 190 13.08 22.90 -13.22
N GLY A 191 13.22 21.61 -12.86
CA GLY A 191 13.17 20.50 -13.81
C GLY A 191 11.82 20.37 -14.52
N TYR A 192 10.71 20.46 -13.77
CA TYR A 192 9.37 20.49 -14.36
C TYR A 192 9.20 21.69 -15.29
N LYS A 193 9.54 22.89 -14.80
CA LYS A 193 9.35 24.15 -15.54
C LYS A 193 10.23 24.21 -16.79
N ALA A 194 11.44 23.64 -16.78
CA ALA A 194 12.30 23.51 -17.94
C ALA A 194 11.60 22.80 -19.11
N VAL A 195 10.88 21.71 -18.84
CA VAL A 195 10.15 20.97 -19.87
C VAL A 195 8.97 21.78 -20.40
N ILE A 196 8.25 22.50 -19.53
CA ILE A 196 7.13 23.35 -19.95
C ILE A 196 7.63 24.52 -20.82
N GLU A 197 8.72 25.17 -20.45
CA GLU A 197 9.34 26.22 -21.27
C GLU A 197 9.85 25.64 -22.60
N ALA A 198 10.47 24.46 -22.58
CA ALA A 198 10.88 23.78 -23.81
C ALA A 198 9.69 23.51 -24.73
N ALA A 199 8.58 22.99 -24.19
CA ALA A 199 7.37 22.71 -24.95
C ALA A 199 6.69 23.97 -25.50
N ASN A 200 6.69 25.06 -24.74
CA ASN A 200 6.11 26.33 -25.18
C ASN A 200 6.85 26.94 -26.38
N HIS A 201 8.17 26.72 -26.47
CA HIS A 201 9.01 27.24 -27.54
C HIS A 201 9.25 26.25 -28.68
N PHE A 202 8.95 24.96 -28.49
CA PHE A 202 9.15 23.93 -29.49
C PHE A 202 7.95 23.85 -30.46
N GLY A 203 8.21 24.05 -31.77
CA GLY A 203 7.17 24.13 -32.80
C GLY A 203 6.51 22.80 -33.23
N ARG A 204 6.76 21.68 -32.53
CA ARG A 204 6.22 20.35 -32.86
C ARG A 204 5.64 19.67 -31.62
N PHE A 205 4.80 18.65 -31.82
CA PHE A 205 4.24 17.88 -30.70
C PHE A 205 5.29 17.08 -29.95
N PHE A 206 5.15 17.01 -28.61
CA PHE A 206 5.91 16.07 -27.78
C PHE A 206 5.43 14.64 -27.99
N THR A 207 4.11 14.43 -27.98
CA THR A 207 3.49 13.12 -28.19
C THR A 207 3.48 12.75 -29.68
N GLY A 208 3.90 11.53 -29.99
CA GLY A 208 3.73 10.95 -31.32
C GLY A 208 2.27 10.56 -31.56
N GLN A 209 1.74 10.87 -32.76
CA GLN A 209 0.34 10.61 -33.11
C GLN A 209 0.23 10.06 -34.54
N ILE A 210 -0.75 9.18 -34.75
CA ILE A 210 -1.16 8.73 -36.09
C ILE A 210 -2.50 9.41 -36.37
N THR A 211 -2.53 10.24 -37.41
CA THR A 211 -3.72 11.00 -37.81
C THR A 211 -4.08 10.69 -39.26
N ALA A 212 -5.27 11.10 -39.70
CA ALA A 212 -5.65 11.01 -41.12
C ALA A 212 -4.69 11.78 -42.04
N ALA A 213 -4.05 12.84 -41.54
CA ALA A 213 -3.09 13.64 -42.29
C ALA A 213 -1.65 13.08 -42.26
N GLY A 214 -1.43 11.94 -41.59
CA GLY A 214 -0.13 11.27 -41.52
C GLY A 214 0.34 11.00 -40.08
N LYS A 215 1.52 10.38 -40.00
CA LYS A 215 2.19 10.01 -38.74
C LYS A 215 3.16 11.10 -38.31
N VAL A 216 2.97 11.65 -37.11
CA VAL A 216 3.89 12.59 -36.48
C VAL A 216 4.73 11.84 -35.45
N PRO A 217 6.08 11.81 -35.57
CA PRO A 217 6.93 11.16 -34.58
C PRO A 217 6.96 11.95 -33.25
N PRO A 218 7.15 11.28 -32.10
CA PRO A 218 7.33 11.95 -30.82
C PRO A 218 8.64 12.75 -30.79
N ALA A 219 8.67 13.80 -29.97
CA ALA A 219 9.89 14.56 -29.71
C ALA A 219 10.93 13.70 -28.97
N LYS A 220 12.21 13.94 -29.27
CA LYS A 220 13.33 13.31 -28.57
C LYS A 220 14.00 14.31 -27.62
N VAL A 221 13.97 14.00 -26.33
CA VAL A 221 14.52 14.85 -25.25
C VAL A 221 15.74 14.18 -24.65
N LEU A 222 16.86 14.90 -24.56
CA LEU A 222 18.05 14.48 -23.81
C LEU A 222 18.17 15.31 -22.53
N VAL A 223 18.31 14.64 -21.39
CA VAL A 223 18.54 15.26 -20.08
C VAL A 223 19.94 14.90 -19.58
N ILE A 224 20.74 15.92 -19.27
CA ILE A 224 22.11 15.76 -18.78
C ILE A 224 22.19 16.13 -17.31
N GLY A 225 22.53 15.13 -16.50
CA GLY A 225 22.43 15.14 -15.05
C GLY A 225 21.11 14.53 -14.59
N GLY A 226 21.17 13.55 -13.69
CA GLY A 226 20.03 12.96 -12.98
C GLY A 226 20.09 13.27 -11.49
N GLY A 227 20.30 14.54 -11.17
CA GLY A 227 19.91 15.10 -9.87
C GLY A 227 18.40 15.30 -9.78
N VAL A 228 17.93 15.97 -8.73
CA VAL A 228 16.48 16.22 -8.51
C VAL A 228 15.83 16.96 -9.70
N ALA A 229 16.51 17.98 -10.26
CA ALA A 229 16.02 18.70 -11.43
C ALA A 229 15.97 17.82 -12.69
N GLY A 230 17.01 17.03 -12.94
CA GLY A 230 17.09 16.13 -14.08
C GLY A 230 16.01 15.06 -14.05
N LEU A 231 15.82 14.40 -12.90
CA LEU A 231 14.76 13.39 -12.73
C LEU A 231 13.36 14.00 -12.88
N ALA A 232 13.13 15.21 -12.37
CA ALA A 232 11.88 15.93 -12.58
C ALA A 232 11.64 16.26 -14.07
N ALA A 233 12.68 16.69 -14.79
CA ALA A 233 12.61 16.93 -16.23
C ALA A 233 12.32 15.62 -17.01
N ILE A 234 12.99 14.52 -16.67
CA ILE A 234 12.77 13.21 -17.27
C ILE A 234 11.32 12.76 -17.09
N GLY A 235 10.82 12.78 -15.84
CA GLY A 235 9.46 12.37 -15.54
C GLY A 235 8.42 13.24 -16.26
N THR A 236 8.65 14.55 -16.30
CA THR A 236 7.73 15.49 -16.97
C THR A 236 7.71 15.27 -18.48
N ALA A 237 8.87 15.20 -19.14
CA ALA A 237 8.98 14.99 -20.58
C ALA A 237 8.40 13.63 -21.00
N LYS A 238 8.63 12.58 -20.21
CA LYS A 238 8.09 11.25 -20.46
C LYS A 238 6.56 11.24 -20.37
N ASN A 239 6.00 11.86 -19.34
CA ASN A 239 4.55 11.98 -19.16
C ASN A 239 3.87 12.81 -20.26
N MET A 240 4.61 13.72 -20.90
CA MET A 240 4.15 14.46 -22.09
C MET A 240 4.24 13.65 -23.40
N GLY A 241 4.71 12.40 -23.35
CA GLY A 241 4.76 11.50 -24.51
C GLY A 241 6.02 11.56 -25.36
N ALA A 242 7.08 12.24 -24.87
CA ALA A 242 8.37 12.28 -25.55
C ALA A 242 9.19 11.00 -25.34
N ILE A 243 10.11 10.73 -26.25
CA ILE A 243 11.19 9.75 -26.05
C ILE A 243 12.29 10.47 -25.26
N VAL A 244 12.56 10.00 -24.05
CA VAL A 244 13.53 10.64 -23.15
C VAL A 244 14.78 9.77 -23.03
N ARG A 245 15.93 10.41 -23.19
CA ARG A 245 17.27 9.87 -22.92
C ARG A 245 17.88 10.64 -21.76
N GLY A 246 18.53 9.95 -20.83
CA GLY A 246 19.19 10.54 -19.68
C GLY A 246 20.66 10.13 -19.62
N PHE A 247 21.52 11.01 -19.12
CA PHE A 247 22.92 10.72 -18.84
C PHE A 247 23.33 11.32 -17.50
N ASP A 248 24.04 10.56 -16.67
CA ASP A 248 24.68 11.03 -15.43
C ASP A 248 25.98 10.23 -15.22
N THR A 249 27.00 10.85 -14.63
CA THR A 249 28.28 10.18 -14.36
C THR A 249 28.20 9.20 -13.18
N ARG A 250 27.16 9.28 -12.36
CA ARG A 250 26.93 8.42 -11.19
C ARG A 250 26.14 7.18 -11.57
N SER A 251 26.67 6.02 -11.21
CA SER A 251 26.05 4.72 -11.51
C SER A 251 24.69 4.53 -10.84
N ALA A 252 24.52 5.04 -9.62
CA ALA A 252 23.28 4.95 -8.82
C ALA A 252 22.06 5.60 -9.50
N VAL A 253 22.28 6.52 -10.42
CA VAL A 253 21.21 7.28 -11.09
C VAL A 253 20.62 6.50 -12.26
N LYS A 254 21.33 5.50 -12.78
CA LYS A 254 20.87 4.65 -13.90
C LYS A 254 19.50 4.02 -13.60
N GLU A 255 19.37 3.38 -12.44
CA GLU A 255 18.12 2.73 -12.04
C GLU A 255 16.99 3.75 -11.89
N GLN A 256 17.29 4.95 -11.36
CA GLN A 256 16.30 6.03 -11.19
C GLN A 256 15.78 6.52 -12.55
N VAL A 257 16.68 6.76 -13.51
CA VAL A 257 16.33 7.18 -14.88
C VAL A 257 15.49 6.12 -15.59
N GLN A 258 15.88 4.85 -15.49
CA GLN A 258 15.16 3.74 -16.10
C GLN A 258 13.78 3.52 -15.46
N SER A 259 13.66 3.71 -14.14
CA SER A 259 12.37 3.60 -13.43
C SER A 259 11.34 4.64 -13.89
N LEU A 260 11.80 5.80 -14.37
CA LEU A 260 10.98 6.84 -14.97
C LEU A 260 10.70 6.60 -16.47
N GLY A 261 11.15 5.47 -17.03
CA GLY A 261 10.90 5.07 -18.41
C GLY A 261 11.76 5.78 -19.46
N ALA A 262 12.90 6.35 -19.06
CA ALA A 262 13.89 6.94 -19.96
C ALA A 262 15.04 5.96 -20.27
N GLU A 263 15.63 6.13 -21.45
CA GLU A 263 16.84 5.40 -21.87
C GLU A 263 18.05 6.02 -21.18
N PHE A 264 18.81 5.25 -20.40
CA PHE A 264 20.06 5.71 -19.80
C PHE A 264 21.22 5.51 -20.79
N LEU A 265 21.92 6.59 -21.14
CA LEU A 265 23.07 6.53 -22.03
C LEU A 265 24.33 6.17 -21.24
N GLU A 266 25.14 5.27 -21.79
CA GLU A 266 26.38 4.79 -21.16
C GLU A 266 27.61 5.10 -22.02
N ILE A 267 28.74 5.29 -21.33
CA ILE A 267 30.07 5.42 -21.94
C ILE A 267 30.83 4.11 -21.69
N ASN A 268 31.56 3.63 -22.70
CA ASN A 268 32.31 2.37 -22.66
C ASN A 268 33.59 2.42 -21.78
N ILE A 269 33.68 3.35 -20.84
CA ILE A 269 34.81 3.55 -19.91
C ILE A 269 34.27 3.39 -18.49
N LYS A 270 34.74 2.37 -17.77
CA LYS A 270 34.33 2.09 -16.39
C LYS A 270 35.11 2.95 -15.41
N GLU A 271 34.64 4.18 -15.19
CA GLU A 271 35.10 5.08 -14.13
C GLU A 271 33.90 5.47 -13.26
N SER A 272 34.04 5.40 -11.93
CA SER A 272 32.98 5.85 -11.02
C SER A 272 33.04 7.36 -10.85
N GLY A 273 31.94 8.07 -11.13
CA GLY A 273 31.77 9.50 -10.89
C GLY A 273 31.22 9.89 -9.52
N GLU A 274 31.12 8.94 -8.58
CA GLU A 274 30.59 9.19 -7.23
C GLU A 274 31.52 10.07 -6.39
N GLY A 275 30.94 11.12 -5.80
CA GLY A 275 31.57 12.03 -4.85
C GLY A 275 30.84 12.03 -3.49
N VAL A 276 31.29 12.88 -2.58
CA VAL A 276 30.77 12.95 -1.21
C VAL A 276 29.36 13.56 -1.19
N GLY A 277 28.47 13.02 -0.35
CA GLY A 277 27.11 13.54 -0.16
C GLY A 277 26.18 13.39 -1.38
N GLY A 278 26.47 12.42 -2.26
CA GLY A 278 25.69 12.15 -3.47
C GLY A 278 25.98 13.08 -4.64
N TYR A 279 26.98 13.97 -4.54
CA TYR A 279 27.44 14.80 -5.66
C TYR A 279 28.38 14.05 -6.60
N ALA A 280 28.54 14.55 -7.83
CA ALA A 280 29.52 14.03 -8.77
C ALA A 280 30.92 14.61 -8.48
N LYS A 281 31.96 13.84 -8.76
CA LYS A 281 33.35 14.34 -8.82
C LYS A 281 33.75 14.68 -10.26
N GLU A 282 34.87 15.38 -10.40
CA GLU A 282 35.47 15.66 -11.70
C GLU A 282 36.07 14.37 -12.30
N MET A 283 35.79 14.10 -13.58
CA MET A 283 36.15 12.86 -14.28
C MET A 283 37.49 12.99 -15.00
N SER A 284 38.09 11.85 -15.39
CA SER A 284 39.31 11.82 -16.22
C SER A 284 39.11 12.50 -17.59
N LYS A 285 40.22 12.92 -18.22
CA LYS A 285 40.16 13.57 -19.55
C LYS A 285 39.64 12.62 -20.62
N GLU A 286 40.01 11.35 -20.53
CA GLU A 286 39.58 10.28 -21.43
C GLU A 286 38.07 10.04 -21.32
N TYR A 287 37.53 10.10 -20.09
CA TYR A 287 36.08 10.01 -19.87
C TYR A 287 35.34 11.21 -20.46
N ILE A 288 35.84 12.42 -20.22
CA ILE A 288 35.25 13.66 -20.76
C ILE A 288 35.28 13.63 -22.29
N GLU A 289 36.36 13.17 -22.92
CA GLU A 289 36.43 13.05 -24.38
C GLU A 289 35.37 12.09 -24.93
N ALA A 290 35.20 10.92 -24.31
CA ALA A 290 34.17 9.96 -24.69
C ALA A 290 32.74 10.49 -24.44
N GLU A 291 32.54 11.21 -23.35
CA GLU A 291 31.31 11.92 -23.01
C GLU A 291 30.95 12.95 -24.08
N MET A 292 31.90 13.78 -24.48
CA MET A 292 31.73 14.79 -25.54
C MET A 292 31.42 14.15 -26.90
N GLN A 293 32.06 13.02 -27.23
CA GLN A 293 31.74 12.27 -28.46
C GLN A 293 30.31 11.71 -28.44
N LEU A 294 29.87 11.17 -27.30
CA LEU A 294 28.49 10.71 -27.11
C LEU A 294 27.50 11.85 -27.29
N PHE A 295 27.75 13.01 -26.67
CA PHE A 295 26.88 14.18 -26.78
C PHE A 295 26.81 14.73 -28.21
N ALA A 296 27.95 14.83 -28.91
CA ALA A 296 27.97 15.23 -30.31
C ALA A 296 27.14 14.30 -31.21
N LYS A 297 27.15 12.99 -30.94
CA LYS A 297 26.32 12.02 -31.66
C LYS A 297 24.83 12.21 -31.36
N GLN A 298 24.48 12.45 -30.10
CA GLN A 298 23.08 12.65 -29.69
C GLN A 298 22.50 13.97 -30.23
N CYS A 299 23.25 15.07 -30.21
CA CYS A 299 22.81 16.39 -30.68
C CYS A 299 22.24 16.38 -32.11
N LYS A 300 22.73 15.50 -32.99
CA LYS A 300 22.23 15.36 -34.37
C LYS A 300 20.83 14.73 -34.45
N ASP A 301 20.46 13.92 -33.47
CA ASP A 301 19.21 13.14 -33.48
C ASP A 301 18.10 13.78 -32.62
N ILE A 302 18.46 14.39 -31.50
CA ILE A 302 17.51 14.93 -30.52
C ILE A 302 16.89 16.25 -30.98
N ASP A 303 15.74 16.58 -30.38
CA ASP A 303 15.01 17.82 -30.65
C ASP A 303 15.09 18.79 -29.47
N ILE A 304 15.23 18.28 -28.24
CA ILE A 304 15.31 19.10 -27.02
C ILE A 304 16.47 18.61 -26.15
N LEU A 305 17.26 19.55 -25.65
CA LEU A 305 18.36 19.32 -24.71
C LEU A 305 18.09 20.07 -23.41
N ILE A 306 18.13 19.38 -22.27
CA ILE A 306 18.02 19.97 -20.93
C ILE A 306 19.28 19.64 -20.15
N THR A 307 20.03 20.65 -19.71
CA THR A 307 21.28 20.46 -18.96
C THR A 307 21.13 20.90 -17.52
N THR A 308 21.56 20.05 -16.58
CA THR A 308 21.42 20.27 -15.13
C THR A 308 22.72 19.97 -14.37
N ALA A 309 23.86 19.90 -15.07
CA ALA A 309 25.13 19.50 -14.47
C ALA A 309 25.72 20.69 -13.69
N LEU A 310 25.72 20.59 -12.37
CA LEU A 310 26.22 21.63 -11.47
C LEU A 310 27.02 21.00 -10.34
N ILE A 311 28.23 21.53 -10.12
CA ILE A 311 29.09 21.17 -9.00
C ILE A 311 29.11 22.36 -8.02
N PRO A 312 28.66 22.19 -6.77
CA PRO A 312 28.66 23.28 -5.80
C PRO A 312 30.04 23.94 -5.65
N GLY A 313 30.08 25.27 -5.69
CA GLY A 313 31.31 26.05 -5.51
C GLY A 313 32.25 26.10 -6.71
N LYS A 314 31.93 25.41 -7.83
CA LYS A 314 32.67 25.49 -9.09
C LYS A 314 31.76 26.05 -10.21
N PRO A 315 32.34 26.67 -11.26
CA PRO A 315 31.60 26.97 -12.48
C PRO A 315 30.99 25.71 -13.09
N ALA A 316 29.87 25.85 -13.78
CA ALA A 316 29.23 24.76 -14.49
C ALA A 316 30.15 24.21 -15.60
N PRO A 317 30.33 22.89 -15.74
CA PRO A 317 31.17 22.32 -16.77
C PRO A 317 30.57 22.58 -18.15
N LYS A 318 31.41 22.97 -19.12
CA LYS A 318 31.02 23.17 -20.52
C LYS A 318 30.96 21.82 -21.25
N LEU A 319 29.76 21.27 -21.35
CA LEU A 319 29.49 19.93 -21.91
C LEU A 319 29.02 19.98 -23.36
N PHE A 320 28.56 21.14 -23.85
CA PHE A 320 28.09 21.29 -25.22
C PHE A 320 28.78 22.46 -25.89
N THR A 321 29.57 22.14 -26.93
CA THR A 321 30.27 23.14 -27.72
C THR A 321 29.36 23.83 -28.71
N LYS A 322 29.75 25.01 -29.18
CA LYS A 322 29.05 25.73 -30.27
C LYS A 322 28.80 24.84 -31.49
N GLN A 323 29.77 24.00 -31.86
CA GLN A 323 29.66 23.10 -33.01
C GLN A 323 28.60 22.00 -32.80
N MET A 324 28.50 21.44 -31.59
CA MET A 324 27.48 20.44 -31.26
C MET A 324 26.07 21.03 -31.38
N ILE A 325 25.86 22.23 -30.81
CA ILE A 325 24.58 22.93 -30.88
C ILE A 325 24.24 23.32 -32.32
N GLN A 326 25.22 23.77 -33.10
CA GLN A 326 25.03 24.10 -34.52
C GLN A 326 24.60 22.88 -35.36
N SER A 327 24.94 21.66 -34.93
CA SER A 327 24.54 20.42 -35.61
C SER A 327 23.12 19.95 -35.29
N MET A 328 22.43 20.59 -34.34
CA MET A 328 21.03 20.29 -34.04
C MET A 328 20.10 20.77 -35.17
N LYS A 329 18.92 20.15 -35.26
CA LYS A 329 17.89 20.54 -36.22
C LYS A 329 17.38 21.96 -35.95
N PRO A 330 17.05 22.75 -36.98
CA PRO A 330 16.37 24.03 -36.80
C PRO A 330 15.04 23.85 -36.03
N GLY A 331 14.75 24.76 -35.11
CA GLY A 331 13.61 24.69 -34.20
C GLY A 331 13.81 23.80 -32.97
N SER A 332 14.97 23.16 -32.81
CA SER A 332 15.34 22.48 -31.56
C SER A 332 15.46 23.47 -30.40
N VAL A 333 15.25 22.99 -29.16
CA VAL A 333 15.28 23.82 -27.95
C VAL A 333 16.35 23.33 -26.99
N VAL A 334 17.13 24.27 -26.45
CA VAL A 334 18.17 24.03 -25.46
C VAL A 334 17.81 24.77 -24.18
N VAL A 335 17.66 24.05 -23.08
CA VAL A 335 17.34 24.62 -21.76
C VAL A 335 18.50 24.37 -20.81
N ASP A 336 19.16 25.44 -20.39
CA ASP A 336 20.34 25.37 -19.53
C ASP A 336 19.99 25.78 -18.09
N LEU A 337 19.76 24.80 -17.22
CA LEU A 337 19.44 25.05 -15.80
C LEU A 337 20.67 25.49 -15.00
N ALA A 338 21.88 25.34 -15.53
CA ALA A 338 23.12 25.75 -14.87
C ALA A 338 23.57 27.17 -15.29
N SER A 339 22.72 27.93 -15.99
CA SER A 339 23.01 29.27 -16.53
C SER A 339 23.54 30.26 -15.49
N GLU A 340 23.03 30.22 -14.26
CA GLU A 340 23.46 31.10 -13.16
C GLU A 340 24.93 30.86 -12.74
N ALA A 341 25.41 29.63 -12.89
CA ALA A 341 26.79 29.23 -12.57
C ALA A 341 27.70 29.18 -13.81
N GLY A 342 27.31 29.85 -14.90
CA GLY A 342 28.06 29.94 -16.15
C GLY A 342 27.48 29.11 -17.30
N GLY A 343 26.57 28.16 -17.03
CA GLY A 343 25.88 27.34 -18.04
C GLY A 343 26.68 26.15 -18.56
N ASN A 344 26.00 25.05 -18.88
CA ASN A 344 26.62 23.87 -19.49
C ASN A 344 26.86 23.99 -21.00
N VAL A 345 26.18 24.93 -21.65
CA VAL A 345 26.28 25.15 -23.09
C VAL A 345 27.11 26.39 -23.36
N GLU A 346 28.06 26.31 -24.30
CA GLU A 346 28.98 27.42 -24.62
C GLU A 346 28.24 28.68 -25.11
N THR A 347 27.11 28.50 -25.78
CA THR A 347 26.33 29.59 -26.36
C THR A 347 25.23 30.09 -25.41
N THR A 348 25.11 29.62 -24.17
CA THR A 348 24.09 30.13 -23.23
C THR A 348 24.34 31.60 -22.88
N HIS A 349 23.30 32.43 -23.00
CA HIS A 349 23.27 33.79 -22.43
C HIS A 349 22.43 33.77 -21.14
N PRO A 350 23.05 33.89 -19.95
CA PRO A 350 22.33 33.81 -18.68
C PRO A 350 21.23 34.86 -18.56
N GLY A 351 20.03 34.42 -18.16
CA GLY A 351 18.85 35.26 -18.00
C GLY A 351 18.06 35.53 -19.27
N GLU A 352 18.54 35.11 -20.44
CA GLU A 352 17.95 35.45 -21.73
C GLU A 352 17.35 34.23 -22.45
N LEU A 353 16.37 34.52 -23.30
CA LEU A 353 15.92 33.62 -24.34
C LEU A 353 16.27 34.25 -25.68
N TYR A 354 16.97 33.50 -26.53
CA TYR A 354 17.32 33.96 -27.86
C TYR A 354 17.34 32.80 -28.86
N VAL A 355 17.31 33.13 -30.15
CA VAL A 355 17.40 32.15 -31.24
C VAL A 355 18.73 32.33 -31.93
N SER A 356 19.50 31.26 -32.07
CA SER A 356 20.79 31.27 -32.77
C SER A 356 20.62 31.36 -34.29
N ASP A 357 21.69 31.69 -35.01
CA ASP A 357 21.69 31.83 -36.47
C ASP A 357 21.23 30.55 -37.20
N ASN A 358 21.43 29.37 -36.61
CA ASN A 358 20.98 28.09 -37.15
C ASN A 358 19.55 27.70 -36.73
N GLY A 359 18.81 28.60 -36.09
CA GLY A 359 17.41 28.41 -35.70
C GLY A 359 17.19 27.58 -34.44
N VAL A 360 18.20 27.37 -33.59
CA VAL A 360 18.07 26.69 -32.30
C VAL A 360 17.68 27.70 -31.23
N ILE A 361 16.70 27.37 -30.40
CA ILE A 361 16.19 28.26 -29.35
C ILE A 361 16.93 27.97 -28.06
N HIS A 362 17.60 28.98 -27.51
CA HIS A 362 18.31 28.92 -26.25
C HIS A 362 17.48 29.52 -25.13
N ILE A 363 17.26 28.75 -24.06
CA ILE A 363 16.58 29.18 -22.84
C ILE A 363 17.59 29.13 -21.69
N GLY A 364 18.15 30.29 -21.36
CA GLY A 364 19.16 30.48 -20.32
C GLY A 364 18.62 31.13 -19.05
N TYR A 365 17.31 31.10 -18.79
CA TYR A 365 16.71 31.75 -17.62
C TYR A 365 17.39 31.30 -16.31
N THR A 366 17.52 32.22 -15.35
CA THR A 366 18.11 31.95 -14.03
C THR A 366 17.04 31.88 -12.92
N ASP A 367 15.77 32.06 -13.28
CA ASP A 367 14.65 32.25 -12.37
C ASP A 367 13.53 31.21 -12.57
N PHE A 368 13.86 29.99 -13.00
CA PHE A 368 12.87 28.93 -13.27
C PHE A 368 11.84 28.72 -12.15
N PRO A 369 12.22 28.64 -10.85
CA PRO A 369 11.24 28.54 -9.77
C PRO A 369 10.33 29.78 -9.64
N SER A 370 10.82 30.97 -9.99
CA SER A 370 10.03 32.23 -9.99
C SER A 370 8.93 32.21 -11.06
N ARG A 371 9.13 31.48 -12.16
CA ARG A 371 8.14 31.32 -13.24
C ARG A 371 7.01 30.33 -12.93
N LEU A 372 7.07 29.69 -11.76
CA LEU A 372 6.01 28.87 -11.21
C LEU A 372 5.80 29.25 -9.72
N PRO A 373 5.45 30.52 -9.46
CA PRO A 373 5.69 31.14 -8.16
C PRO A 373 4.77 30.60 -7.07
N THR A 374 3.53 30.23 -7.38
CA THR A 374 2.57 29.70 -6.41
C THR A 374 3.06 28.40 -5.76
N THR A 375 3.43 27.40 -6.57
CA THR A 375 3.94 26.11 -6.05
C THR A 375 5.32 26.26 -5.43
N SER A 376 6.19 27.08 -6.01
CA SER A 376 7.51 27.37 -5.42
C SER A 376 7.39 27.99 -4.04
N SER A 377 6.51 28.98 -3.88
CA SER A 377 6.23 29.61 -2.58
C SER A 377 5.64 28.60 -1.61
N MET A 378 4.74 27.73 -2.06
CA MET A 378 4.14 26.69 -1.21
C MET A 378 5.17 25.70 -0.68
N LEU A 379 6.02 25.13 -1.56
CA LEU A 379 7.05 24.18 -1.11
C LEU A 379 8.10 24.86 -0.25
N TYR A 380 8.59 26.03 -0.65
CA TYR A 380 9.56 26.79 0.13
C TYR A 380 9.01 27.19 1.50
N ALA A 381 7.77 27.68 1.57
CA ALA A 381 7.08 28.01 2.82
C ALA A 381 6.96 26.80 3.76
N ASN A 382 6.71 25.61 3.20
CA ASN A 382 6.72 24.37 3.99
C ASN A 382 8.12 24.03 4.51
N ASN A 383 9.16 24.17 3.69
CA ASN A 383 10.54 23.91 4.11
C ASN A 383 10.97 24.87 5.23
N ILE A 384 10.81 26.17 5.02
CA ILE A 384 11.26 27.20 5.96
C ILE A 384 10.47 27.19 7.28
N SER A 385 9.17 26.93 7.24
CA SER A 385 8.35 26.84 8.47
C SER A 385 8.64 25.58 9.27
N LYS A 386 8.81 24.43 8.62
CA LYS A 386 9.22 23.20 9.32
C LYS A 386 10.60 23.35 9.94
N PHE A 387 11.52 24.03 9.26
CA PHE A 387 12.83 24.35 9.83
C PHE A 387 12.71 25.30 11.03
N LEU A 388 11.98 26.40 10.90
CA LEU A 388 11.72 27.35 12.00
C LEU A 388 11.13 26.64 13.24
N LEU A 389 10.11 25.79 13.04
CA LEU A 389 9.47 25.04 14.11
C LEU A 389 10.35 23.92 14.70
N SER A 390 11.46 23.57 14.03
CA SER A 390 12.41 22.55 14.51
C SER A 390 13.52 23.11 15.39
N LEU A 391 13.77 24.42 15.38
CA LEU A 391 14.84 25.06 16.15
C LEU A 391 14.63 24.95 17.68
N GLY A 392 13.38 24.86 18.14
CA GLY A 392 13.02 24.79 19.56
C GLY A 392 12.18 23.58 19.96
N ASP A 393 11.52 23.64 21.13
CA ASP A 393 10.71 22.56 21.68
C ASP A 393 9.29 23.04 21.97
N LYS A 394 8.30 22.24 21.55
CA LYS A 394 6.83 22.28 21.65
C LYS A 394 6.08 23.63 21.60
N GLU A 395 6.58 24.72 22.19
CA GLU A 395 6.04 26.10 22.17
C GLU A 395 7.11 27.22 22.36
N HIS A 396 8.39 26.86 22.49
CA HIS A 396 9.48 27.79 22.78
C HIS A 396 10.48 27.84 21.62
N PHE A 397 10.93 29.05 21.28
CA PHE A 397 12.03 29.30 20.36
C PHE A 397 13.35 29.43 21.12
N PHE A 398 14.32 28.59 20.78
CA PHE A 398 15.71 28.74 21.15
C PHE A 398 16.57 28.16 20.02
N VAL A 399 17.87 28.39 20.05
CA VAL A 399 18.81 27.85 19.06
C VAL A 399 19.64 26.78 19.76
N ASP A 400 19.40 25.51 19.43
CA ASP A 400 20.20 24.39 19.95
C ASP A 400 21.39 24.11 19.02
N LEU A 401 22.58 24.54 19.42
CA LEU A 401 23.80 24.28 18.64
C LEU A 401 24.26 22.82 18.68
N ASN A 402 23.65 21.97 19.53
CA ASN A 402 23.93 20.53 19.54
C ASN A 402 23.13 19.78 18.46
N ASP A 403 22.12 20.42 17.86
CA ASP A 403 21.37 19.83 16.76
C ASP A 403 22.13 19.99 15.43
N ASP A 404 22.43 18.87 14.78
CA ASP A 404 23.24 18.84 13.55
C ASP A 404 22.64 19.69 12.42
N VAL A 405 21.30 19.73 12.32
CA VAL A 405 20.60 20.53 11.30
C VAL A 405 20.77 22.01 11.58
N THR A 406 20.54 22.41 12.83
CA THR A 406 20.71 23.79 13.30
C THR A 406 22.16 24.25 13.16
N ARG A 407 23.14 23.43 13.56
CA ARG A 407 24.57 23.75 13.43
C ARG A 407 25.03 23.82 11.98
N GLY A 408 24.48 22.98 11.10
CA GLY A 408 24.76 23.01 9.66
C GLY A 408 24.21 24.26 8.97
N ALA A 409 23.00 24.68 9.33
CA ALA A 409 22.31 25.80 8.70
C ALA A 409 22.72 27.20 9.24
N ILE A 410 23.22 27.29 10.49
CA ILE A 410 23.56 28.58 11.10
C ILE A 410 24.86 29.16 10.54
N ILE A 411 24.80 30.41 10.09
CA ILE A 411 25.93 31.16 9.52
C ILE A 411 26.45 32.21 10.51
N LEU A 412 25.53 32.94 11.14
CA LEU A 412 25.84 33.91 12.18
C LEU A 412 25.05 33.56 13.44
N ASP A 413 25.70 33.58 14.61
CA ASP A 413 25.04 33.53 15.90
C ASP A 413 25.34 34.81 16.67
N LYS A 414 24.32 35.66 16.87
CA LYS A 414 24.45 36.97 17.54
C LYS A 414 25.60 37.83 16.98
N GLY A 415 25.85 37.74 15.68
CA GLY A 415 26.93 38.42 14.96
C GLY A 415 28.29 37.71 14.95
N SER A 416 28.44 36.58 15.65
CA SER A 416 29.64 35.73 15.55
C SER A 416 29.53 34.80 14.34
N MET A 417 30.61 34.69 13.57
CA MET A 417 30.67 33.84 12.37
C MET A 417 30.82 32.36 12.76
N MET A 418 29.87 31.53 12.33
CA MET A 418 29.79 30.09 12.63
C MET A 418 30.01 29.20 11.40
N TRP A 419 30.04 29.78 10.20
CA TRP A 419 30.35 29.08 8.95
C TRP A 419 31.86 29.07 8.66
N PRO A 420 32.43 27.98 8.12
CA PRO A 420 31.77 26.73 7.71
C PRO A 420 31.42 25.81 8.89
N PRO A 421 30.37 24.98 8.78
CA PRO A 421 30.04 24.01 9.82
C PRO A 421 31.14 22.95 9.96
N PRO A 422 31.33 22.38 11.16
CA PRO A 422 32.20 21.22 11.34
C PRO A 422 31.73 20.09 10.44
N LYS A 423 32.66 19.27 9.93
CA LYS A 423 32.29 18.06 9.21
C LYS A 423 31.50 17.17 10.17
N ILE A 424 30.26 16.89 9.82
CA ILE A 424 29.48 15.86 10.49
C ILE A 424 30.22 14.54 10.19
N GLU A 425 30.74 13.87 11.21
CA GLU A 425 31.18 12.48 11.07
C GLU A 425 29.91 11.69 10.75
N ASP A 426 29.79 11.20 9.51
CA ASP A 426 28.61 10.47 9.06
C ASP A 426 28.22 9.43 10.13
N PRO A 427 27.00 9.48 10.70
CA PRO A 427 26.52 8.43 11.58
C PRO A 427 26.23 7.20 10.71
N SER A 428 27.29 6.44 10.42
CA SER A 428 27.35 5.32 9.50
C SER A 428 26.88 5.65 8.06
N PRO A 429 27.40 4.97 7.02
CA PRO A 429 26.64 4.87 5.79
C PRO A 429 25.23 4.45 6.21
N ALA A 430 24.21 5.17 5.73
CA ALA A 430 22.81 4.81 5.94
C ALA A 430 22.75 3.29 5.95
N VAL A 431 22.41 2.68 7.10
CA VAL A 431 22.26 1.24 7.22
C VAL A 431 21.54 0.87 5.95
N GLN A 432 22.23 0.14 5.07
CA GLN A 432 21.61 -0.34 3.84
C GLN A 432 20.32 -0.91 4.37
N GLN A 433 19.18 -0.27 4.04
CA GLN A 433 17.90 -0.94 4.20
C GLN A 433 18.21 -2.32 3.64
N PRO A 434 18.09 -3.40 4.45
CA PRO A 434 18.55 -4.71 4.03
C PRO A 434 18.08 -4.83 2.62
N LYS A 435 19.05 -4.88 1.67
CA LYS A 435 18.79 -4.75 0.22
C LYS A 435 17.44 -5.38 0.05
N VAL A 436 16.41 -4.62 -0.37
CA VAL A 436 15.23 -5.29 -0.93
C VAL A 436 15.89 -6.23 -1.89
N GLU A 437 15.89 -7.52 -1.52
CA GLU A 437 16.81 -8.47 -2.09
C GLU A 437 16.56 -8.26 -3.55
N VAL A 438 17.58 -7.75 -4.26
CA VAL A 438 17.49 -7.67 -5.71
C VAL A 438 17.09 -9.09 -5.98
N LYS A 439 15.84 -9.30 -6.44
CA LYS A 439 15.50 -10.55 -7.05
C LYS A 439 16.58 -10.59 -8.11
N GLU A 440 17.67 -11.32 -7.83
CA GLU A 440 18.68 -11.67 -8.80
C GLU A 440 17.81 -11.98 -10.00
N LEU A 441 18.00 -11.26 -11.12
CA LEU A 441 17.31 -11.58 -12.37
C LEU A 441 17.27 -13.10 -12.39
N PRO A 442 16.09 -13.73 -12.23
CA PRO A 442 16.03 -15.09 -11.70
C PRO A 442 17.00 -15.88 -12.54
N LYS A 443 18.09 -16.40 -11.92
CA LYS A 443 19.09 -17.19 -12.64
C LYS A 443 18.31 -18.05 -13.59
N GLU A 444 18.53 -17.90 -14.90
CA GLU A 444 17.63 -18.47 -15.90
C GLU A 444 17.24 -19.86 -15.41
N PRO A 445 15.96 -20.07 -15.03
CA PRO A 445 15.59 -21.26 -14.29
C PRO A 445 16.07 -22.42 -15.13
N ASN A 446 16.71 -23.40 -14.50
CA ASN A 446 17.18 -24.56 -15.22
C ASN A 446 15.95 -25.21 -15.87
N TYR A 447 15.75 -24.94 -17.16
CA TYR A 447 14.54 -25.33 -17.88
C TYR A 447 14.39 -26.84 -17.91
N PHE A 448 15.50 -27.59 -17.85
CA PHE A 448 15.47 -29.03 -17.68
C PHE A 448 14.91 -29.42 -16.30
N MET A 449 15.38 -28.80 -15.22
CA MET A 449 14.88 -29.10 -13.87
C MET A 449 13.43 -28.69 -13.67
N GLU A 450 13.01 -27.55 -14.24
CA GLU A 450 11.62 -27.10 -14.21
C GLU A 450 10.72 -28.03 -15.04
N THR A 451 11.17 -28.41 -16.25
CA THR A 451 10.47 -29.40 -17.08
C THR A 451 10.41 -30.75 -16.41
N LEU A 452 11.49 -31.20 -15.76
CA LEU A 452 11.54 -32.46 -15.02
C LEU A 452 10.60 -32.43 -13.82
N LYS A 453 10.53 -31.31 -13.09
CA LYS A 453 9.60 -31.14 -11.97
C LYS A 453 8.14 -31.15 -12.45
N ASN A 454 7.83 -30.46 -13.54
CA ASN A 454 6.51 -30.45 -14.14
C ASN A 454 6.14 -31.83 -14.68
N ALA A 455 7.03 -32.47 -15.45
CA ALA A 455 6.84 -33.83 -15.94
C ALA A 455 6.66 -34.83 -14.80
N GLY A 456 7.43 -34.70 -13.71
CA GLY A 456 7.29 -35.49 -12.49
C GLY A 456 5.94 -35.27 -11.81
N LEU A 457 5.48 -34.03 -11.70
CA LEU A 457 4.16 -33.70 -11.15
C LEU A 457 3.03 -34.31 -12.00
N TYR A 458 3.04 -34.13 -13.32
CA TYR A 458 2.05 -34.73 -14.22
C TYR A 458 2.10 -36.25 -14.22
N THR A 459 3.30 -36.84 -14.22
CA THR A 459 3.49 -38.31 -14.13
C THR A 459 2.92 -38.84 -12.83
N SER A 460 3.16 -38.15 -11.71
CA SER A 460 2.57 -38.52 -10.41
C SER A 460 1.05 -38.42 -10.43
N GLY A 461 0.47 -37.36 -11.01
CA GLY A 461 -0.97 -37.17 -11.13
C GLY A 461 -1.64 -38.24 -12.00
N PHE A 462 -1.11 -38.49 -13.20
CA PHE A 462 -1.61 -39.56 -14.07
C PHE A 462 -1.42 -40.94 -13.45
N GLY A 463 -0.27 -41.18 -12.81
CA GLY A 463 0.01 -42.41 -12.08
C GLY A 463 -0.99 -42.66 -10.96
N SER A 464 -1.35 -41.63 -10.17
CA SER A 464 -2.39 -41.73 -9.14
C SER A 464 -3.76 -42.03 -9.73
N ILE A 465 -4.14 -41.45 -10.87
CA ILE A 465 -5.42 -41.74 -11.54
C ILE A 465 -5.49 -43.20 -12.00
N VAL A 466 -4.42 -43.71 -12.62
CA VAL A 466 -4.33 -45.12 -13.00
C VAL A 466 -4.39 -46.02 -11.77
N GLY A 467 -3.67 -45.66 -10.70
CA GLY A 467 -3.69 -46.38 -9.43
C GLY A 467 -5.08 -46.45 -8.80
N LEU A 468 -5.84 -45.35 -8.80
CA LEU A 468 -7.23 -45.32 -8.35
C LEU A 468 -8.14 -46.23 -9.20
N GLY A 469 -7.88 -46.32 -10.51
CA GLY A 469 -8.57 -47.24 -11.40
C GLY A 469 -8.30 -48.71 -11.09
N LEU A 470 -7.06 -49.06 -10.72
CA LEU A 470 -6.68 -50.43 -10.36
C LEU A 470 -7.32 -50.92 -9.06
N ILE A 471 -7.61 -50.01 -8.12
CA ILE A 471 -8.25 -50.34 -6.83
C ILE A 471 -9.76 -50.09 -6.83
N ALA A 472 -10.34 -49.69 -7.96
CA ALA A 472 -11.76 -49.37 -8.05
C ALA A 472 -12.61 -50.65 -7.84
N PRO A 473 -13.52 -50.67 -6.86
CA PRO A 473 -14.28 -51.88 -6.54
C PRO A 473 -15.43 -52.13 -7.51
N ASN A 474 -15.99 -51.08 -8.13
CA ASN A 474 -17.11 -51.15 -9.07
C ASN A 474 -17.20 -49.87 -9.93
N ALA A 475 -18.09 -49.90 -10.93
CA ALA A 475 -18.31 -48.77 -11.85
C ALA A 475 -18.87 -47.51 -11.14
N ALA A 476 -19.63 -47.68 -10.05
CA ALA A 476 -20.18 -46.54 -9.30
C ALA A 476 -19.07 -45.69 -8.67
N PHE A 477 -18.01 -46.33 -8.16
CA PHE A 477 -16.82 -45.63 -7.67
C PHE A 477 -16.16 -44.80 -8.78
N SER A 478 -15.95 -45.38 -9.96
CA SER A 478 -15.37 -44.65 -11.10
C SER A 478 -16.21 -43.46 -11.54
N THR A 479 -17.54 -43.61 -11.57
CA THR A 479 -18.47 -42.51 -11.86
C THR A 479 -18.39 -41.41 -10.81
N MET A 480 -18.36 -41.76 -9.51
CA MET A 480 -18.21 -40.78 -8.42
C MET A 480 -16.86 -40.06 -8.47
N CYS A 481 -15.76 -40.77 -8.74
CA CYS A 481 -14.43 -40.15 -8.91
C CYS A 481 -14.40 -39.17 -10.09
N THR A 482 -15.08 -39.51 -11.20
CA THR A 482 -15.19 -38.64 -12.37
C THR A 482 -15.96 -37.36 -12.02
N THR A 483 -17.13 -37.49 -11.38
CA THR A 483 -17.91 -36.35 -10.92
C THR A 483 -17.14 -35.50 -9.91
N PHE A 484 -16.41 -36.12 -8.98
CA PHE A 484 -15.55 -35.42 -8.01
C PHE A 484 -14.44 -34.62 -8.69
N GLY A 485 -13.75 -35.21 -9.66
CA GLY A 485 -12.69 -34.52 -10.42
C GLY A 485 -13.20 -33.32 -11.20
N LEU A 486 -14.31 -33.48 -11.94
CA LEU A 486 -14.93 -32.39 -12.69
C LEU A 486 -15.48 -31.30 -11.75
N ALA A 487 -16.15 -31.68 -10.65
CA ALA A 487 -16.63 -30.74 -9.65
C ALA A 487 -15.49 -29.96 -8.98
N GLY A 488 -14.33 -30.60 -8.76
CA GLY A 488 -13.12 -29.95 -8.26
C GLY A 488 -12.60 -28.86 -9.19
N ILE A 489 -12.56 -29.13 -10.50
CA ILE A 489 -12.15 -28.15 -11.53
C ILE A 489 -13.16 -26.99 -11.60
N VAL A 490 -14.46 -27.30 -11.62
CA VAL A 490 -15.53 -26.28 -11.60
C VAL A 490 -15.41 -25.41 -10.34
N GLY A 491 -15.22 -26.03 -9.17
CA GLY A 491 -15.04 -25.32 -7.91
C GLY A 491 -13.81 -24.41 -7.91
N TYR A 492 -12.67 -24.89 -8.41
CA TYR A 492 -11.44 -24.11 -8.55
C TYR A 492 -11.68 -22.83 -9.35
N HIS A 493 -12.19 -22.95 -10.58
CA HIS A 493 -12.42 -21.77 -11.43
C HIS A 493 -13.51 -20.85 -10.88
N THR A 494 -14.56 -21.41 -10.27
CA THR A 494 -15.67 -20.62 -9.73
C THR A 494 -15.22 -19.75 -8.55
N VAL A 495 -14.40 -20.28 -7.64
CA VAL A 495 -13.90 -19.54 -6.47
C VAL A 495 -12.87 -18.47 -6.88
N TRP A 496 -11.99 -18.76 -7.84
CA TRP A 496 -11.03 -17.77 -8.36
C TRP A 496 -11.71 -16.57 -9.03
N GLY A 497 -12.94 -16.72 -9.51
CA GLY A 497 -13.74 -15.64 -10.08
C GLY A 497 -14.42 -14.72 -9.06
N VAL A 498 -14.35 -15.01 -7.76
CA VAL A 498 -15.02 -14.21 -6.71
C VAL A 498 -14.30 -12.88 -6.49
N THR A 499 -15.07 -11.79 -6.35
CA THR A 499 -14.48 -10.47 -6.05
C THR A 499 -13.81 -10.49 -4.66
N PRO A 500 -12.57 -9.98 -4.48
CA PRO A 500 -11.86 -10.04 -3.19
C PRO A 500 -12.63 -9.47 -1.98
N ALA A 501 -13.44 -8.42 -2.19
CA ALA A 501 -14.29 -7.84 -1.15
C ALA A 501 -15.39 -8.78 -0.63
N LEU A 502 -15.73 -9.83 -1.41
CA LEU A 502 -16.77 -10.80 -1.10
C LEU A 502 -16.22 -12.13 -0.55
N HIS A 503 -14.93 -12.21 -0.20
CA HIS A 503 -14.36 -13.42 0.40
C HIS A 503 -15.01 -13.81 1.75
N SER A 504 -15.36 -12.84 2.59
CA SER A 504 -16.04 -13.14 3.86
C SER A 504 -17.47 -13.66 3.64
N PRO A 505 -18.30 -13.04 2.78
CA PRO A 505 -19.55 -13.65 2.32
C PRO A 505 -19.37 -15.02 1.66
N LEU A 506 -18.31 -15.23 0.87
CA LEU A 506 -18.00 -16.53 0.26
C LEU A 506 -17.79 -17.61 1.32
N MET A 507 -17.01 -17.34 2.36
CA MET A 507 -16.83 -18.25 3.50
C MET A 507 -18.16 -18.57 4.20
N SER A 508 -19.06 -17.59 4.28
CA SER A 508 -20.39 -17.79 4.85
C SER A 508 -21.31 -18.63 3.94
N VAL A 509 -21.30 -18.40 2.63
CA VAL A 509 -22.08 -19.19 1.64
C VAL A 509 -21.60 -20.64 1.61
N THR A 510 -20.29 -20.87 1.54
CA THR A 510 -19.74 -22.23 1.52
C THR A 510 -20.05 -22.97 2.80
N ASN A 511 -20.05 -22.26 3.93
CA ASN A 511 -20.51 -22.81 5.21
C ASN A 511 -22.01 -23.12 5.20
N ALA A 512 -22.87 -22.27 4.63
CA ALA A 512 -24.30 -22.57 4.53
C ALA A 512 -24.58 -23.81 3.65
N ILE A 513 -23.91 -23.90 2.50
CA ILE A 513 -24.03 -25.02 1.55
C ILE A 513 -23.48 -26.33 2.13
N SER A 514 -22.38 -26.28 2.89
CA SER A 514 -21.81 -27.48 3.52
C SER A 514 -22.76 -28.14 4.53
N GLY A 515 -23.80 -27.43 4.99
CA GLY A 515 -24.94 -28.01 5.71
C GLY A 515 -25.70 -29.11 4.94
N ILE A 516 -25.42 -29.34 3.65
CA ILE A 516 -25.86 -30.51 2.89
C ILE A 516 -25.44 -31.84 3.54
N THR A 517 -24.51 -31.85 4.51
CA THR A 517 -24.30 -33.02 5.40
C THR A 517 -25.59 -33.55 6.04
N ALA A 518 -26.64 -32.72 6.14
CA ALA A 518 -27.99 -33.16 6.50
C ALA A 518 -28.51 -34.30 5.60
N ALA A 519 -28.22 -34.30 4.30
CA ALA A 519 -28.60 -35.38 3.38
C ALA A 519 -27.99 -36.73 3.80
N GLY A 520 -26.72 -36.74 4.22
CA GLY A 520 -26.08 -37.95 4.76
C GLY A 520 -26.72 -38.43 6.06
N GLY A 521 -27.18 -37.51 6.92
CA GLY A 521 -28.00 -37.83 8.09
C GLY A 521 -29.34 -38.44 7.68
N LEU A 522 -30.07 -37.80 6.76
CA LEU A 522 -31.39 -38.26 6.30
C LEU A 522 -31.35 -39.68 5.74
N LEU A 523 -30.32 -40.03 4.96
CA LEU A 523 -30.15 -41.38 4.39
C LEU A 523 -30.00 -42.48 5.45
N LEU A 524 -29.52 -42.14 6.66
CA LEU A 524 -29.29 -43.10 7.76
C LEU A 524 -30.33 -42.97 8.89
N MET A 525 -31.24 -42.01 8.79
CA MET A 525 -32.37 -41.90 9.72
C MET A 525 -33.38 -43.03 9.43
N GLY A 526 -33.93 -43.61 10.48
CA GLY A 526 -34.89 -44.70 10.39
C GLY A 526 -35.63 -44.90 11.70
N GLY A 527 -36.54 -45.86 11.73
CA GLY A 527 -37.49 -46.04 12.83
C GLY A 527 -38.83 -45.37 12.52
N ASN A 528 -39.48 -44.83 13.55
CA ASN A 528 -40.81 -44.22 13.45
C ASN A 528 -40.72 -42.73 13.84
N TYR A 529 -41.48 -42.26 14.83
CA TYR A 529 -41.34 -40.90 15.35
C TYR A 529 -40.01 -40.66 16.10
N LEU A 530 -39.43 -41.73 16.64
CA LEU A 530 -38.17 -41.70 17.36
C LEU A 530 -37.20 -42.75 16.77
N PRO A 531 -35.88 -42.50 16.85
CA PRO A 531 -34.88 -43.48 16.45
C PRO A 531 -35.02 -44.77 17.27
N SER A 532 -34.87 -45.92 16.62
CA SER A 532 -34.93 -47.23 17.29
C SER A 532 -33.55 -47.79 17.62
N THR A 533 -32.51 -47.32 16.93
CA THR A 533 -31.12 -47.78 17.12
C THR A 533 -30.16 -46.62 17.35
N ILE A 534 -28.95 -46.93 17.84
CA ILE A 534 -27.88 -45.95 18.05
C ILE A 534 -27.49 -45.26 16.74
N PRO A 535 -27.26 -45.97 15.60
CA PRO A 535 -26.93 -45.31 14.34
C PRO A 535 -28.00 -44.33 13.87
N GLN A 536 -29.28 -44.68 14.02
CA GLN A 536 -30.40 -43.78 13.69
C GLN A 536 -30.43 -42.53 14.58
N SER A 537 -30.05 -42.66 15.86
CA SER A 537 -29.92 -41.52 16.78
C SER A 537 -28.77 -40.59 16.36
N LEU A 538 -27.62 -41.17 15.99
CA LEU A 538 -26.48 -40.41 15.49
C LEU A 538 -26.80 -39.69 14.17
N ALA A 539 -27.53 -40.35 13.27
CA ALA A 539 -28.01 -39.78 12.01
C ALA A 539 -29.00 -38.63 12.23
N ALA A 540 -29.95 -38.78 13.17
CA ALA A 540 -30.87 -37.72 13.55
C ALA A 540 -30.12 -36.50 14.15
N LEU A 541 -29.11 -36.74 14.97
CA LEU A 541 -28.25 -35.68 15.52
C LEU A 541 -27.44 -34.98 14.43
N ALA A 542 -26.86 -35.73 13.48
CA ALA A 542 -26.14 -35.16 12.34
C ALA A 542 -27.05 -34.28 11.47
N CYS A 543 -28.28 -34.74 11.20
CA CYS A 543 -29.30 -33.98 10.46
C CYS A 543 -29.70 -32.69 11.20
N PHE A 544 -29.95 -32.78 12.52
CA PHE A 544 -30.27 -31.64 13.36
C PHE A 544 -29.16 -30.59 13.37
N ILE A 545 -27.92 -30.99 13.63
CA ILE A 545 -26.75 -30.10 13.67
C ILE A 545 -26.50 -29.44 12.30
N SER A 546 -26.61 -30.22 11.21
CA SER A 546 -26.48 -29.70 9.85
C SER A 546 -27.56 -28.67 9.52
N SER A 547 -28.77 -28.84 10.05
CA SER A 547 -29.88 -27.92 9.85
C SER A 547 -29.70 -26.58 10.59
N ILE A 548 -29.03 -26.58 11.75
CA ILE A 548 -28.57 -25.35 12.43
C ILE A 548 -27.65 -24.56 11.48
N ASN A 549 -26.72 -25.26 10.85
CA ASN A 549 -25.75 -24.67 9.93
C ASN A 549 -26.43 -24.07 8.67
N ILE A 550 -27.41 -24.77 8.08
CA ILE A 550 -28.19 -24.26 6.94
C ILE A 550 -28.94 -22.97 7.32
N GLY A 551 -29.77 -23.02 8.37
CA GLY A 551 -30.61 -21.90 8.76
C GLY A 551 -29.79 -20.67 9.17
N GLY A 552 -28.74 -20.89 9.97
CA GLY A 552 -27.87 -19.81 10.41
C GLY A 552 -26.96 -19.28 9.30
N GLY A 553 -26.37 -20.15 8.48
CA GLY A 553 -25.41 -19.80 7.44
C GLY A 553 -26.02 -18.92 6.33
N PHE A 554 -27.22 -19.25 5.84
CA PHE A 554 -27.88 -18.43 4.81
C PHE A 554 -28.32 -17.07 5.34
N LEU A 555 -28.75 -16.98 6.61
CA LEU A 555 -29.11 -15.70 7.21
C LEU A 555 -27.88 -14.81 7.47
N ILE A 556 -26.78 -15.36 7.96
CA ILE A 556 -25.51 -14.63 8.11
C ILE A 556 -25.05 -14.10 6.75
N THR A 557 -25.07 -14.97 5.74
CA THR A 557 -24.71 -14.59 4.37
C THR A 557 -25.54 -13.41 3.90
N GLN A 558 -26.87 -13.50 4.04
CA GLN A 558 -27.78 -12.42 3.63
C GLN A 558 -27.43 -11.10 4.34
N ARG A 559 -27.23 -11.14 5.67
CA ARG A 559 -26.87 -9.96 6.45
C ARG A 559 -25.55 -9.34 5.99
N MET A 560 -24.53 -10.15 5.68
CA MET A 560 -23.25 -9.67 5.17
C MET A 560 -23.40 -9.02 3.79
N LEU A 561 -24.19 -9.62 2.90
CA LEU A 561 -24.44 -9.09 1.54
C LEU A 561 -25.31 -7.83 1.53
N ASP A 562 -26.14 -7.63 2.55
CA ASP A 562 -26.98 -6.44 2.68
C ASP A 562 -26.19 -5.21 3.16
N MET A 563 -25.10 -5.39 3.91
CA MET A 563 -24.17 -4.29 4.28
C MET A 563 -23.52 -3.62 3.06
N PHE A 564 -23.49 -4.35 1.97
CA PHE A 564 -22.88 -4.01 0.70
C PHE A 564 -23.84 -3.24 -0.23
N LYS A 565 -25.09 -3.03 0.20
CA LYS A 565 -26.11 -2.23 -0.49
C LYS A 565 -25.95 -0.75 -0.18
N ARG A 566 -25.90 0.09 -1.21
CA ARG A 566 -25.83 1.55 -1.06
C ARG A 566 -27.23 2.15 -1.09
N SER A 567 -27.40 3.30 -0.44
CA SER A 567 -28.67 4.05 -0.44
C SER A 567 -29.06 4.58 -1.83
N THR A 568 -28.09 4.67 -2.75
CA THR A 568 -28.28 5.15 -4.12
C THR A 568 -28.47 4.02 -5.14
N ASP A 569 -28.41 2.75 -4.72
CA ASP A 569 -28.64 1.62 -5.63
C ASP A 569 -30.13 1.50 -6.00
N PRO A 570 -30.47 1.08 -7.24
CA PRO A 570 -31.86 0.83 -7.64
C PRO A 570 -32.57 -0.17 -6.72
N PRO A 571 -33.91 -0.12 -6.62
CA PRO A 571 -34.67 -1.11 -5.87
C PRO A 571 -34.47 -2.52 -6.45
N GLU A 572 -34.16 -3.47 -5.58
CA GLU A 572 -33.99 -4.88 -5.93
C GLU A 572 -35.25 -5.68 -5.55
N TYR A 573 -35.67 -6.58 -6.43
CA TYR A 573 -36.89 -7.40 -6.25
C TYR A 573 -36.55 -8.87 -6.00
N ASN A 574 -35.76 -9.14 -4.96
CA ASN A 574 -35.20 -10.48 -4.68
C ASN A 574 -36.27 -11.56 -4.42
N TYR A 575 -37.49 -11.19 -4.05
CA TYR A 575 -38.60 -12.15 -3.92
C TYR A 575 -38.98 -12.84 -5.24
N LEU A 576 -38.63 -12.25 -6.40
CA LEU A 576 -38.88 -12.85 -7.71
C LEU A 576 -38.10 -14.17 -7.91
N TYR A 577 -37.00 -14.39 -7.19
CA TYR A 577 -36.27 -15.65 -7.20
C TYR A 577 -37.05 -16.82 -6.56
N LEU A 578 -38.21 -16.56 -5.94
CA LEU A 578 -39.15 -17.61 -5.57
C LEU A 578 -39.78 -18.30 -6.79
N MET A 579 -39.88 -17.63 -7.94
CA MET A 579 -40.43 -18.24 -9.16
C MET A 579 -39.61 -19.46 -9.62
N PRO A 580 -38.28 -19.36 -9.88
CA PRO A 580 -37.50 -20.54 -10.26
C PRO A 580 -37.46 -21.59 -9.14
N ALA A 581 -37.48 -21.18 -7.86
CA ALA A 581 -37.55 -22.12 -6.74
C ALA A 581 -38.85 -22.95 -6.76
N ALA A 582 -39.99 -22.29 -6.97
CA ALA A 582 -41.30 -22.91 -7.02
C ALA A 582 -41.45 -23.83 -8.24
N VAL A 583 -40.95 -23.42 -9.41
CA VAL A 583 -40.95 -24.26 -10.62
C VAL A 583 -40.06 -25.48 -10.42
N PHE A 584 -38.86 -25.30 -9.86
CA PHE A 584 -37.92 -26.40 -9.65
C PHE A 584 -38.43 -27.44 -8.64
N LEU A 585 -38.84 -26.99 -7.44
CA LEU A 585 -39.34 -27.88 -6.39
C LEU A 585 -40.74 -28.42 -6.71
N GLY A 586 -41.61 -27.61 -7.30
CA GLY A 586 -42.95 -28.03 -7.72
C GLY A 586 -42.90 -29.02 -8.88
N GLY A 587 -42.02 -28.79 -9.86
CA GLY A 587 -41.76 -29.73 -10.96
C GLY A 587 -41.20 -31.07 -10.45
N TYR A 588 -40.28 -31.03 -9.47
CA TYR A 588 -39.83 -32.24 -8.79
C TYR A 588 -40.98 -32.96 -8.07
N GLY A 589 -41.83 -32.23 -7.33
CA GLY A 589 -42.99 -32.81 -6.66
C GLY A 589 -44.00 -33.45 -7.62
N TYR A 590 -44.23 -32.84 -8.78
CA TYR A 590 -45.01 -33.45 -9.87
C TYR A 590 -44.33 -34.71 -10.42
N GLY A 591 -43.01 -34.68 -10.59
CA GLY A 591 -42.21 -35.83 -11.00
C GLY A 591 -42.31 -37.01 -10.03
N LEU A 592 -42.28 -36.73 -8.72
CA LEU A 592 -42.52 -37.72 -7.67
C LEU A 592 -43.91 -38.32 -7.76
N TYR A 593 -44.94 -37.48 -7.91
CA TYR A 593 -46.32 -37.94 -8.06
C TYR A 593 -46.51 -38.84 -9.30
N GLY A 594 -45.80 -38.53 -10.38
CA GLY A 594 -45.78 -39.32 -11.61
C GLY A 594 -44.88 -40.57 -11.58
N ASN A 595 -44.21 -40.88 -10.47
CA ASN A 595 -43.26 -42.00 -10.33
C ASN A 595 -42.13 -42.00 -11.39
N TYR A 596 -41.63 -40.82 -11.76
CA TYR A 596 -40.50 -40.71 -12.70
C TYR A 596 -39.17 -40.95 -11.97
N ASN A 597 -38.61 -42.16 -12.07
CA ASN A 597 -37.41 -42.58 -11.31
C ASN A 597 -36.16 -41.69 -11.55
N GLU A 598 -35.97 -41.18 -12.76
CA GLU A 598 -34.80 -40.35 -13.09
C GLU A 598 -34.85 -38.92 -12.50
N ILE A 599 -35.99 -38.52 -11.94
CA ILE A 599 -36.19 -37.16 -11.44
C ILE A 599 -35.27 -36.85 -10.25
N HIS A 600 -34.93 -37.84 -9.42
CA HIS A 600 -34.04 -37.67 -8.28
C HIS A 600 -32.62 -37.27 -8.72
N SER A 601 -32.06 -38.02 -9.68
CA SER A 601 -30.73 -37.79 -10.24
C SER A 601 -30.62 -36.42 -10.91
N LEU A 602 -31.63 -36.04 -11.70
CA LEU A 602 -31.66 -34.73 -12.35
C LEU A 602 -31.90 -33.58 -11.37
N CYS A 603 -32.67 -33.80 -10.30
CA CYS A 603 -32.82 -32.83 -9.22
C CYS A 603 -31.49 -32.61 -8.48
N TYR A 604 -30.71 -33.66 -8.19
CA TYR A 604 -29.37 -33.50 -7.62
C TYR A 604 -28.42 -32.73 -8.54
N LEU A 605 -28.50 -32.95 -9.85
CA LEU A 605 -27.75 -32.17 -10.82
C LEU A 605 -28.16 -30.69 -10.77
N GLY A 606 -29.47 -30.40 -10.84
CA GLY A 606 -29.99 -29.04 -10.76
C GLY A 606 -29.60 -28.33 -9.46
N SER A 607 -29.68 -29.04 -8.33
CA SER A 607 -29.23 -28.55 -7.03
C SER A 607 -27.74 -28.25 -6.99
N SER A 608 -26.92 -29.13 -7.58
CA SER A 608 -25.47 -28.93 -7.66
C SER A 608 -25.12 -27.71 -8.52
N LEU A 609 -25.79 -27.54 -9.67
CA LEU A 609 -25.62 -26.37 -10.52
C LEU A 609 -26.06 -25.08 -9.83
N ALA A 610 -27.15 -25.11 -9.06
CA ALA A 610 -27.60 -23.97 -8.26
C ALA A 610 -26.59 -23.63 -7.14
N CYS A 611 -26.00 -24.62 -6.47
CA CYS A 611 -24.92 -24.41 -5.51
C CYS A 611 -23.64 -23.84 -6.16
N VAL A 612 -23.26 -24.30 -7.36
CA VAL A 612 -22.16 -23.71 -8.13
C VAL A 612 -22.49 -22.26 -8.51
N GLY A 613 -23.72 -22.02 -8.99
CA GLY A 613 -24.26 -20.69 -9.29
C GLY A 613 -24.27 -19.76 -8.07
N ALA A 614 -24.41 -20.32 -6.87
CA ALA A 614 -24.33 -19.56 -5.64
C ALA A 614 -22.96 -18.90 -5.46
N LEU A 615 -21.89 -19.67 -5.65
CA LEU A 615 -20.51 -19.17 -5.58
C LEU A 615 -20.19 -18.26 -6.78
N ALA A 616 -20.60 -18.65 -7.99
CA ALA A 616 -20.39 -17.85 -9.20
C ALA A 616 -21.07 -16.48 -9.10
N GLY A 617 -22.24 -16.39 -8.43
CA GLY A 617 -22.95 -15.14 -8.18
C GLY A 617 -22.16 -14.14 -7.34
N LEU A 618 -21.20 -14.59 -6.52
CA LEU A 618 -20.31 -13.73 -5.74
C LEU A 618 -19.14 -13.14 -6.56
N SER A 619 -19.07 -13.42 -7.87
CA SER A 619 -18.09 -12.78 -8.78
C SER A 619 -18.29 -11.27 -8.92
N SER A 620 -19.47 -10.75 -8.63
CA SER A 620 -19.76 -9.32 -8.64
C SER A 620 -20.70 -8.91 -7.51
N GLN A 621 -20.51 -7.69 -7.03
CA GLN A 621 -21.41 -7.04 -6.09
C GLN A 621 -22.86 -6.96 -6.58
N LYS A 622 -23.07 -6.86 -7.90
CA LYS A 622 -24.42 -6.75 -8.48
C LYS A 622 -25.19 -8.07 -8.42
N THR A 623 -24.48 -9.19 -8.46
CA THR A 623 -25.05 -10.55 -8.58
C THR A 623 -25.00 -11.33 -7.27
N CYS A 624 -24.34 -10.82 -6.23
CA CYS A 624 -24.08 -11.59 -5.02
C CYS A 624 -25.36 -12.03 -4.27
N ARG A 625 -26.44 -11.24 -4.32
CA ARG A 625 -27.74 -11.61 -3.74
C ARG A 625 -28.43 -12.75 -4.51
N LEU A 626 -28.31 -12.75 -5.85
CA LEU A 626 -28.74 -13.88 -6.68
C LEU A 626 -27.96 -15.14 -6.29
N GLY A 627 -26.66 -15.01 -6.03
CA GLY A 627 -25.83 -16.11 -5.53
C GLY A 627 -26.41 -16.74 -4.25
N ASN A 628 -26.77 -15.91 -3.26
CA ASN A 628 -27.38 -16.40 -2.02
C ASN A 628 -28.73 -17.13 -2.29
N ALA A 629 -29.57 -16.58 -3.18
CA ALA A 629 -30.84 -17.19 -3.56
C ALA A 629 -30.67 -18.55 -4.26
N LEU A 630 -29.73 -18.65 -5.21
CA LEU A 630 -29.40 -19.90 -5.88
C LEU A 630 -28.87 -20.96 -4.91
N GLY A 631 -28.07 -20.54 -3.91
CA GLY A 631 -27.59 -21.44 -2.85
C GLY A 631 -28.75 -22.03 -2.04
N MET A 632 -29.74 -21.21 -1.65
CA MET A 632 -30.93 -21.68 -0.96
C MET A 632 -31.74 -22.66 -1.81
N ILE A 633 -31.93 -22.38 -3.10
CA ILE A 633 -32.62 -23.27 -4.05
C ILE A 633 -31.88 -24.60 -4.17
N GLY A 634 -30.55 -24.55 -4.30
CA GLY A 634 -29.70 -25.74 -4.43
C GLY A 634 -29.80 -26.66 -3.23
N VAL A 635 -29.61 -26.12 -2.02
CA VAL A 635 -29.71 -26.88 -0.77
C VAL A 635 -31.11 -27.43 -0.55
N ALA A 636 -32.16 -26.62 -0.78
CA ALA A 636 -33.55 -27.09 -0.64
C ALA A 636 -33.85 -28.25 -1.60
N GLY A 637 -33.46 -28.12 -2.87
CA GLY A 637 -33.64 -29.19 -3.87
C GLY A 637 -32.90 -30.47 -3.50
N ALA A 638 -31.68 -30.38 -2.95
CA ALA A 638 -30.90 -31.56 -2.58
C ALA A 638 -31.57 -32.33 -1.42
N LEU A 639 -32.06 -31.61 -0.41
CA LEU A 639 -32.72 -32.22 0.74
C LEU A 639 -34.09 -32.80 0.37
N VAL A 640 -34.89 -32.07 -0.41
CA VAL A 640 -36.19 -32.55 -0.91
C VAL A 640 -36.00 -33.75 -1.84
N SER A 641 -34.95 -33.75 -2.67
CA SER A 641 -34.58 -34.89 -3.51
C SER A 641 -34.25 -36.12 -2.67
N THR A 642 -33.45 -35.93 -1.61
CA THR A 642 -33.05 -36.99 -0.67
C THR A 642 -34.26 -37.59 0.04
N ILE A 643 -35.14 -36.76 0.58
CA ILE A 643 -36.36 -37.21 1.27
C ILE A 643 -37.28 -37.95 0.28
N GLY A 644 -37.47 -37.42 -0.92
CA GLY A 644 -38.34 -38.05 -1.93
C GLY A 644 -37.79 -39.41 -2.39
N ASN A 645 -36.47 -39.53 -2.55
CA ASN A 645 -35.83 -40.79 -2.95
C ASN A 645 -35.94 -41.88 -1.88
N LEU A 646 -35.97 -41.50 -0.59
CA LEU A 646 -36.15 -42.43 0.53
C LEU A 646 -37.60 -42.94 0.66
N ASN A 647 -38.57 -42.20 0.13
CA ASN A 647 -40.01 -42.44 0.29
C ASN A 647 -40.40 -42.86 1.73
N PRO A 648 -40.09 -42.03 2.75
CA PRO A 648 -40.22 -42.42 4.15
C PRO A 648 -41.69 -42.59 4.59
N SER A 649 -41.91 -43.40 5.62
CA SER A 649 -43.20 -43.45 6.30
C SER A 649 -43.58 -42.07 6.85
N GLN A 650 -44.87 -41.79 7.03
CA GLN A 650 -45.34 -40.51 7.56
C GLN A 650 -44.70 -40.17 8.93
N GLN A 651 -44.43 -41.20 9.74
CA GLN A 651 -43.84 -41.06 11.07
C GLN A 651 -42.36 -40.66 10.98
N LEU A 652 -41.61 -41.33 10.10
CA LEU A 652 -40.20 -41.02 9.86
C LEU A 652 -40.05 -39.65 9.17
N LEU A 653 -40.95 -39.31 8.25
CA LEU A 653 -40.99 -37.98 7.63
C LEU A 653 -41.22 -36.89 8.67
N ALA A 654 -42.16 -37.09 9.60
CA ALA A 654 -42.41 -36.17 10.69
C ALA A 654 -41.17 -36.00 11.59
N GLN A 655 -40.44 -37.09 11.86
CA GLN A 655 -39.16 -37.03 12.59
C GLN A 655 -38.11 -36.21 11.83
N MET A 656 -37.89 -36.49 10.54
CA MET A 656 -36.94 -35.78 9.68
C MET A 656 -37.24 -34.27 9.63
N LEU A 657 -38.50 -33.91 9.36
CA LEU A 657 -38.95 -32.52 9.30
C LEU A 657 -38.83 -31.82 10.66
N SER A 658 -39.07 -32.53 11.76
CA SER A 658 -38.92 -31.97 13.12
C SER A 658 -37.44 -31.68 13.43
N CYS A 659 -36.53 -32.61 13.13
CA CYS A 659 -35.09 -32.39 13.31
C CYS A 659 -34.60 -31.20 12.47
N MET A 660 -35.02 -31.11 11.20
CA MET A 660 -34.62 -30.01 10.32
C MET A 660 -35.24 -28.68 10.75
N GLY A 661 -36.53 -28.67 11.09
CA GLY A 661 -37.26 -27.46 11.49
C GLY A 661 -36.73 -26.86 12.79
N VAL A 662 -36.52 -27.68 13.83
CA VAL A 662 -35.99 -27.21 15.11
C VAL A 662 -34.53 -26.75 14.95
N GLY A 663 -33.70 -27.53 14.26
CA GLY A 663 -32.30 -27.16 14.00
C GLY A 663 -32.21 -25.84 13.24
N GLY A 664 -32.94 -25.71 12.13
CA GLY A 664 -33.00 -24.49 11.33
C GLY A 664 -33.49 -23.27 12.13
N ALA A 665 -34.52 -23.43 12.97
CA ALA A 665 -35.03 -22.35 13.82
C ALA A 665 -33.99 -21.87 14.84
N ILE A 666 -33.24 -22.81 15.45
CA ILE A 666 -32.13 -22.47 16.36
C ILE A 666 -31.04 -21.70 15.60
N GLY A 667 -30.64 -22.20 14.42
CA GLY A 667 -29.65 -21.55 13.56
C GLY A 667 -30.03 -20.11 13.21
N LEU A 668 -31.28 -19.90 12.77
CA LEU A 668 -31.85 -18.59 12.49
C LEU A 668 -31.87 -17.69 13.74
N GLY A 669 -32.26 -18.23 14.89
CA GLY A 669 -32.28 -17.52 16.16
C GLY A 669 -30.91 -17.00 16.59
N ILE A 670 -29.87 -17.84 16.46
CA ILE A 670 -28.47 -17.48 16.75
C ILE A 670 -27.99 -16.42 15.74
N ALA A 671 -28.17 -16.68 14.45
CA ALA A 671 -27.72 -15.80 13.37
C ALA A 671 -28.40 -14.42 13.39
N LYS A 672 -29.62 -14.30 13.92
CA LYS A 672 -30.32 -13.01 14.06
C LYS A 672 -29.80 -12.15 15.21
N ARG A 673 -29.34 -12.77 16.30
CA ARG A 673 -28.96 -12.06 17.54
C ARG A 673 -27.52 -11.57 17.57
N ILE A 674 -26.64 -12.11 16.73
CA ILE A 674 -25.23 -11.75 16.75
C ILE A 674 -24.96 -10.38 16.10
N GLU A 675 -24.00 -9.64 16.64
CA GLU A 675 -23.50 -8.41 16.05
C GLU A 675 -22.68 -8.67 14.79
N VAL A 676 -22.63 -7.67 13.90
CA VAL A 676 -21.94 -7.74 12.61
C VAL A 676 -20.43 -7.99 12.77
N THR A 677 -19.84 -7.42 13.82
CA THR A 677 -18.42 -7.55 14.19
C THR A 677 -18.04 -8.99 14.58
N ASN A 678 -19.01 -9.80 15.02
CA ASN A 678 -18.80 -11.18 15.47
C ASN A 678 -19.20 -12.23 14.41
N LEU A 679 -19.59 -11.80 13.21
CA LEU A 679 -20.01 -12.72 12.13
C LEU A 679 -18.90 -13.69 11.70
N PRO A 680 -17.61 -13.29 11.56
CA PRO A 680 -16.56 -14.24 11.20
C PRO A 680 -16.37 -15.38 12.20
N GLN A 681 -16.45 -15.08 13.50
CA GLN A 681 -16.33 -16.08 14.58
C GLN A 681 -17.53 -17.03 14.55
N LEU A 682 -18.73 -16.52 14.29
CA LEU A 682 -19.91 -17.37 14.17
C LEU A 682 -19.85 -18.30 12.96
N VAL A 683 -19.30 -17.83 11.82
CA VAL A 683 -19.06 -18.68 10.64
C VAL A 683 -18.08 -19.81 10.97
N ALA A 684 -17.00 -19.53 11.71
CA ALA A 684 -16.06 -20.57 12.15
C ALA A 684 -16.72 -21.58 13.11
N ALA A 685 -17.57 -21.12 14.03
CA ALA A 685 -18.31 -21.99 14.93
C ALA A 685 -19.28 -22.91 14.16
N PHE A 686 -20.00 -22.40 13.18
CA PHE A 686 -20.90 -23.18 12.34
C PHE A 686 -20.16 -24.18 11.44
N HIS A 687 -18.94 -23.87 11.01
CA HIS A 687 -18.12 -24.84 10.27
C HIS A 687 -17.71 -26.05 11.13
N SER A 688 -17.59 -25.87 12.45
CA SER A 688 -17.32 -26.98 13.37
C SER A 688 -18.48 -27.98 13.45
N PHE A 689 -19.73 -27.50 13.25
CA PHE A 689 -20.93 -28.34 13.21
C PHE A 689 -20.94 -29.29 12.02
N VAL A 690 -20.38 -28.86 10.89
CA VAL A 690 -20.21 -29.70 9.69
C VAL A 690 -19.23 -30.85 9.98
N GLY A 691 -18.13 -30.57 10.67
CA GLY A 691 -17.15 -31.58 11.07
C GLY A 691 -17.75 -32.65 11.98
N VAL A 692 -18.53 -32.24 12.98
CA VAL A 692 -19.27 -33.18 13.86
C VAL A 692 -20.30 -33.97 13.08
N ALA A 693 -21.12 -33.32 12.26
CA ALA A 693 -22.14 -34.01 11.48
C ALA A 693 -21.53 -35.07 10.55
N ALA A 694 -20.44 -34.74 9.84
CA ALA A 694 -19.72 -35.67 8.98
C ALA A 694 -19.16 -36.87 9.77
N MET A 695 -18.56 -36.62 10.94
CA MET A 695 -18.07 -37.68 11.83
C MET A 695 -19.21 -38.60 12.30
N LEU A 696 -20.31 -38.02 12.77
CA LEU A 696 -21.48 -38.77 13.24
C LEU A 696 -22.09 -39.62 12.11
N THR A 697 -22.22 -39.06 10.90
CA THR A 697 -22.70 -39.80 9.72
C THR A 697 -21.76 -40.96 9.37
N CYS A 698 -20.45 -40.75 9.38
CA CYS A 698 -19.50 -41.82 9.06
C CYS A 698 -19.51 -42.95 10.09
N VAL A 699 -19.57 -42.61 11.38
CA VAL A 699 -19.67 -43.59 12.47
C VAL A 699 -21.01 -44.34 12.40
N ALA A 700 -22.12 -43.63 12.18
CA ALA A 700 -23.42 -44.26 12.02
C ALA A 700 -23.43 -45.24 10.84
N ASN A 701 -22.91 -44.82 9.68
CA ASN A 701 -22.85 -45.68 8.50
C ASN A 701 -21.99 -46.93 8.75
N PHE A 702 -20.84 -46.75 9.41
CA PHE A 702 -19.99 -47.88 9.77
C PHE A 702 -20.70 -48.90 10.67
N MET A 703 -21.51 -48.43 11.61
CA MET A 703 -22.27 -49.31 12.51
C MET A 703 -23.41 -50.04 11.80
N VAL A 704 -24.05 -49.43 10.78
CA VAL A 704 -25.12 -50.06 9.99
C VAL A 704 -24.55 -51.13 9.07
N ASP A 705 -23.45 -50.84 8.38
CA ASP A 705 -22.88 -51.74 7.36
C ASP A 705 -21.80 -52.70 7.89
N HIS A 706 -21.55 -52.72 9.21
CA HIS A 706 -20.49 -53.52 9.83
C HIS A 706 -20.54 -55.01 9.45
N GLU A 707 -21.73 -55.60 9.37
CA GLU A 707 -21.89 -57.01 9.00
C GLU A 707 -21.57 -57.25 7.51
N HIS A 708 -22.05 -56.39 6.62
CA HIS A 708 -21.78 -56.45 5.17
C HIS A 708 -20.28 -56.29 4.87
N PHE A 709 -19.62 -55.45 5.65
CA PHE A 709 -18.18 -55.22 5.61
C PHE A 709 -17.31 -56.42 5.98
N ILE A 710 -17.81 -57.37 6.77
CA ILE A 710 -17.08 -58.60 7.11
C ILE A 710 -17.21 -59.60 5.96
N ILE A 711 -18.32 -59.56 5.23
CA ILE A 711 -18.71 -60.56 4.23
C ILE A 711 -18.19 -60.21 2.84
N ASP A 712 -18.10 -58.93 2.48
CA ASP A 712 -17.67 -58.48 1.14
C ASP A 712 -16.35 -57.69 1.17
N PRO A 713 -15.22 -58.29 0.74
CA PRO A 713 -13.92 -57.62 0.63
C PRO A 713 -13.90 -56.43 -0.34
N SER A 714 -14.83 -56.36 -1.31
CA SER A 714 -14.90 -55.26 -2.27
C SER A 714 -15.33 -53.93 -1.64
N LEU A 715 -15.90 -53.97 -0.43
CA LEU A 715 -16.30 -52.78 0.35
C LEU A 715 -15.15 -52.16 1.16
N ALA A 716 -13.91 -52.65 1.02
CA ALA A 716 -12.73 -52.08 1.69
C ALA A 716 -12.55 -50.58 1.41
N VAL A 717 -12.84 -50.15 0.18
CA VAL A 717 -12.78 -48.73 -0.21
C VAL A 717 -13.80 -47.88 0.56
N ASN A 718 -15.00 -48.41 0.82
CA ASN A 718 -16.02 -47.72 1.61
C ASN A 718 -15.57 -47.58 3.08
N LYS A 719 -14.95 -48.61 3.66
CA LYS A 719 -14.35 -48.50 5.01
C LYS A 719 -13.27 -47.43 5.08
N CYS A 720 -12.39 -47.37 4.09
CA CYS A 720 -11.37 -46.33 3.99
C CYS A 720 -11.98 -44.93 3.90
N ALA A 721 -13.03 -44.75 3.09
CA ALA A 721 -13.75 -43.49 2.98
C ALA A 721 -14.41 -43.06 4.30
N LEU A 722 -15.05 -44.00 5.02
CA LEU A 722 -15.65 -43.74 6.34
C LEU A 722 -14.60 -43.39 7.39
N PHE A 723 -13.45 -44.07 7.40
CA PHE A 723 -12.34 -43.75 8.29
C PHE A 723 -11.80 -42.34 8.01
N LEU A 724 -11.52 -42.02 6.75
CA LEU A 724 -11.05 -40.69 6.33
C LEU A 724 -12.07 -39.61 6.68
N GLY A 725 -13.36 -39.84 6.41
CA GLY A 725 -14.43 -38.90 6.76
C GLY A 725 -14.54 -38.65 8.26
N THR A 726 -14.39 -39.70 9.08
CA THR A 726 -14.37 -39.61 10.54
C THR A 726 -13.14 -38.82 11.03
N PHE A 727 -11.96 -39.12 10.49
CA PHE A 727 -10.72 -38.44 10.84
C PHE A 727 -10.76 -36.95 10.47
N ILE A 728 -11.13 -36.63 9.23
CA ILE A 728 -11.25 -35.26 8.74
C ILE A 728 -12.30 -34.50 9.57
N GLY A 729 -13.49 -35.07 9.77
CA GLY A 729 -14.55 -34.46 10.57
C GLY A 729 -14.12 -34.17 12.01
N GLY A 730 -13.43 -35.13 12.65
CA GLY A 730 -12.89 -34.97 14.01
C GLY A 730 -11.80 -33.89 14.11
N VAL A 731 -10.86 -33.84 13.17
CA VAL A 731 -9.83 -32.80 13.10
C VAL A 731 -10.46 -31.42 12.92
N PHE A 732 -11.39 -31.28 11.97
CA PHE A 732 -12.09 -30.02 11.73
C PHE A 732 -12.83 -29.54 12.97
N TRP A 733 -13.57 -30.44 13.64
CA TRP A 733 -14.30 -30.10 14.87
C TRP A 733 -13.35 -29.59 15.97
N ILE A 734 -12.27 -30.32 16.26
CA ILE A 734 -11.32 -29.97 17.32
C ILE A 734 -10.63 -28.64 17.02
N VAL A 735 -10.05 -28.50 15.82
CA VAL A 735 -9.28 -27.31 15.43
C VAL A 735 -10.13 -26.05 15.46
N LEU A 736 -11.34 -26.09 14.89
CA LEU A 736 -12.22 -24.93 14.85
C LEU A 736 -12.73 -24.52 16.24
N LEU A 737 -12.93 -25.49 17.14
CA LEU A 737 -13.32 -25.22 18.53
C LEU A 737 -12.19 -24.54 19.32
N PHE A 738 -10.94 -24.93 19.09
CA PHE A 738 -9.77 -24.25 19.64
C PHE A 738 -9.58 -22.85 19.03
N CYS A 739 -9.75 -22.68 17.72
CA CYS A 739 -9.67 -21.38 17.06
C CYS A 739 -10.72 -20.39 17.60
N CYS A 740 -11.97 -20.82 17.80
CA CYS A 740 -13.01 -19.98 18.38
C CYS A 740 -12.66 -19.53 19.81
N ARG A 741 -12.08 -20.42 20.63
CA ARG A 741 -11.68 -20.13 22.01
C ARG A 741 -10.45 -19.22 22.10
N ALA A 742 -9.45 -19.43 21.24
CA ALA A 742 -8.24 -18.62 21.19
C ALA A 742 -8.54 -17.18 20.74
N VAL A 743 -9.42 -16.99 19.74
CA VAL A 743 -9.85 -15.67 19.28
C VAL A 743 -10.67 -14.96 20.36
N MET A 744 -11.56 -15.66 21.08
CA MET A 744 -12.26 -15.09 22.25
C MET A 744 -11.27 -14.63 23.33
N LEU A 745 -10.25 -15.43 23.65
CA LEU A 745 -9.23 -15.07 24.63
C LEU A 745 -8.41 -13.85 24.19
N LEU A 746 -8.03 -13.79 22.91
CA LEU A 746 -7.28 -12.67 22.34
C LEU A 746 -8.12 -11.38 22.34
N THR A 747 -9.41 -11.49 22.03
CA THR A 747 -10.33 -10.35 22.01
C THR A 747 -10.58 -9.84 23.44
N LEU A 748 -10.70 -10.75 24.42
CA LEU A 748 -10.79 -10.40 25.84
C LEU A 748 -9.49 -9.78 26.37
N LEU A 749 -8.32 -10.25 25.94
CA LEU A 749 -7.01 -9.68 26.30
C LEU A 749 -6.81 -8.28 25.70
N LEU A 750 -7.22 -8.07 24.45
CA LEU A 750 -7.17 -6.76 23.79
C LEU A 750 -8.18 -5.76 24.40
N LEU A 751 -9.38 -6.23 24.76
CA LEU A 751 -10.36 -5.42 25.49
C LEU A 751 -9.90 -5.10 26.92
N TRP A 752 -9.15 -5.99 27.56
CA TRP A 752 -8.53 -5.77 28.86
C TRP A 752 -7.42 -4.72 28.82
N GLU A 753 -6.64 -4.65 27.73
CA GLU A 753 -5.64 -3.58 27.53
C GLU A 753 -6.22 -2.21 27.16
N MET A 754 -7.47 -2.16 26.68
CA MET A 754 -8.14 -0.92 26.28
C MET A 754 -9.05 -0.28 27.35
N LEU A 755 -9.23 -0.92 28.51
CA LEU A 755 -9.93 -0.33 29.65
C LEU A 755 -8.93 0.50 30.49
N PRO A 756 -9.25 1.76 30.85
CA PRO A 756 -8.45 2.48 31.83
C PRO A 756 -8.72 1.89 33.22
N HIS A 757 -7.73 1.14 33.71
CA HIS A 757 -7.59 0.46 35.01
C HIS A 757 -8.20 -0.94 35.18
#